data_AF-A0A7V2H822-F1
#
_entry.id   AF-A0A7V2H822-F1
#
_cell.length_a   1.000
_cell.length_b   1.000
_cell.length_c   1.000
_cell.angle_alpha   90.00
_cell.angle_beta   90.00
_cell.angle_gamma   90.00
#
_symmetry.space_group_name_H-M   'P 1'
#
loop_
_entity.id
_entity.type
_entity.pdbx_description
1 polymer ?
#
loop_
_entity_poly.entity_id
_entity_poly.type
_entity_poly.pdbx_seq_one_letter_code
_entity_poly.pdbx_strand_id
1 'polypeptide(L)'
;RSGSMTVGGTGGQLLNTSAVNVRGTFTIANGSTAGLDRVNDAAAINLKGGVFRVSSNVNYNETVGPLSIDDGVSSVAVISPASGTGDTAVTFGNLTRLNKAVLAVAGRNLGMAAGGTLTTHVFINNGTSLLAGSGTGATDKPIIPFAYGATANSNTIGTGGGTGSFVTYDAQGVRPLDLTTEYVQNALGTAQDNVRMTAPGALTGTAGALLIGSPTNVATNPAGTVTGSLNLSKGLLLNTAQGNTFDGTLTTSASELVIISASDNSPTAGLTLLGNITGNIDVTKSGPGTVFMSGNNTYTGKTLLGQGRTYITSNVPATGPGPFGNPAAGNEAIVLRAGGANLTGAAATYNTRLLNDTGSLSIGRPLIIDGEGPSGVLIGSFTLTTLTRYDGTVTVGDKARLIVQGNVEFRNNISGSGFVNDNGGHTLAQPVGMLITGNNSGYTGAWQTGVYQYRFDGATNPLGLGTVFANGSTEFVSQTNTTMGNNWVVLGFGLGNYTGPAKTTLTGNVDLGSFTSQIRVGNGTTSGSAGTVEISGNMSKGNLLLQGVPIGASTTDFSTGTLVLSGNNTGMTAAITAFLGTGAVVADATCSVAASPEIPGGVLQVTNSNALGNGDVFIRAENSTLQLNGGVGAFEADLNIGDLVDYFIQGDGVGTGGSALGAINNLAGNNTIAGDIVLVEHNNELGTLNFSQTIRVESGSSLNHTGVIFDASVGSSTGVSLSTLVKTGGGQLGVTRVIATDVVNTGTTDLRAYLGGLDIQAGTVKVATSTSNNDPDSLSAVKSLNVAAGAKLDLGNNSLVVEYTGSSPRAAIEALIDNAHNGGAWNGNGITTSSGNASNFALGVAEITDTTFSGSYLGLPVDTTAVLVRFTRYGDVNLDGTTNIGDFAILGANFNTPGRWATGDVNYDGSVNIGDFSLLAANFNLSAGDGMARSAVPEPASLSLLGLAGMGLARRRRA
;
A
#
# COMPACT_ATOMS: atom_id res chain seq x y z
N ARG A 1 14.81 -6.93 17.16
CA ARG A 1 15.65 -7.87 16.38
C ARG A 1 16.67 -8.51 17.31
N SER A 2 17.05 -9.76 17.08
CA SER A 2 18.19 -10.42 17.75
C SER A 2 19.50 -9.79 17.30
N GLY A 3 20.32 -9.36 18.26
CA GLY A 3 21.69 -8.91 18.03
C GLY A 3 22.62 -9.66 18.97
N SER A 4 23.89 -9.79 18.57
CA SER A 4 24.95 -10.25 19.46
C SER A 4 25.87 -9.08 19.79
N MET A 5 26.31 -9.02 21.05
CA MET A 5 27.34 -8.11 21.50
C MET A 5 28.41 -8.92 22.21
N THR A 6 29.68 -8.68 21.86
CA THR A 6 30.83 -9.35 22.49
C THR A 6 31.76 -8.30 23.06
N VAL A 7 32.09 -8.43 24.35
CA VAL A 7 33.13 -7.66 25.04
C VAL A 7 34.35 -8.57 25.17
N GLY A 8 35.50 -8.16 24.62
CA GLY A 8 36.69 -9.01 24.60
C GLY A 8 37.96 -8.28 24.16
N GLY A 9 38.94 -9.03 23.64
CA GLY A 9 40.26 -8.49 23.28
C GLY A 9 41.16 -8.22 24.48
N THR A 10 42.28 -7.54 24.28
CA THR A 10 43.31 -7.32 25.31
C THR A 10 42.88 -6.37 26.44
N GLY A 11 41.90 -5.49 26.19
CA GLY A 11 41.46 -4.50 27.19
C GLY A 11 40.01 -4.01 27.06
N GLY A 12 39.15 -4.68 26.27
CA GLY A 12 37.74 -4.28 26.16
C GLY A 12 36.99 -4.53 27.48
N GLN A 13 36.42 -3.49 28.06
CA GLN A 13 35.68 -3.52 29.34
C GLN A 13 34.49 -2.55 29.32
N LEU A 14 33.48 -2.81 30.15
CA LEU A 14 32.26 -2.03 30.35
C LEU A 14 32.09 -1.65 31.85
N LEU A 15 33.11 -1.02 32.43
CA LEU A 15 33.20 -0.78 33.88
C LEU A 15 32.27 0.32 34.41
N ASN A 16 31.67 1.14 33.55
CA ASN A 16 30.72 2.19 33.95
C ASN A 16 29.26 1.81 33.61
N THR A 17 28.99 0.54 33.31
CA THR A 17 27.65 0.07 32.96
C THR A 17 26.80 -0.16 34.20
N SER A 18 25.60 0.41 34.23
CA SER A 18 24.62 0.19 35.31
C SER A 18 23.71 -1.02 35.10
N ALA A 19 23.43 -1.37 33.84
CA ALA A 19 22.65 -2.55 33.48
C ALA A 19 22.91 -3.02 32.04
N VAL A 20 22.72 -4.31 31.79
CA VAL A 20 22.77 -4.95 30.48
C VAL A 20 21.43 -5.65 30.21
N ASN A 21 20.66 -5.13 29.24
CA ASN A 21 19.39 -5.73 28.83
C ASN A 21 19.60 -6.63 27.60
N VAL A 22 19.41 -7.94 27.76
CA VAL A 22 19.78 -8.94 26.76
C VAL A 22 18.54 -9.63 26.20
N ARG A 23 18.22 -9.31 24.93
CA ARG A 23 17.23 -10.06 24.11
C ARG A 23 17.92 -11.08 23.19
N GLY A 24 19.10 -10.77 22.67
CA GLY A 24 19.90 -11.66 21.83
C GLY A 24 20.97 -12.37 22.64
N THR A 25 22.24 -12.16 22.30
CA THR A 25 23.38 -12.76 23.01
C THR A 25 24.35 -11.68 23.48
N PHE A 26 24.66 -11.66 24.77
CA PHE A 26 25.73 -10.85 25.34
C PHE A 26 26.88 -11.78 25.74
N THR A 27 28.06 -11.58 25.16
CA THR A 27 29.23 -12.43 25.39
C THR A 27 30.37 -11.67 26.04
N ILE A 28 30.88 -12.19 27.14
CA ILE A 28 32.18 -11.86 27.69
C ILE A 28 33.19 -12.87 27.14
N ALA A 29 34.17 -12.38 26.38
CA ALA A 29 35.19 -13.16 25.70
C ALA A 29 36.57 -12.75 26.20
N ASN A 30 37.00 -13.34 27.32
CA ASN A 30 38.20 -12.93 28.01
C ASN A 30 39.51 -13.34 27.29
N GLY A 31 39.46 -14.30 26.35
CA GLY A 31 40.65 -14.78 25.66
C GLY A 31 41.65 -15.38 26.64
N SER A 32 42.87 -14.84 26.73
CA SER A 32 43.96 -15.35 27.56
C SER A 32 44.41 -14.43 28.70
N THR A 33 43.62 -13.42 29.08
CA THR A 33 44.03 -12.40 30.07
C THR A 33 43.54 -12.76 31.47
N ALA A 34 44.42 -13.07 32.42
CA ALA A 34 43.99 -13.42 33.78
C ALA A 34 43.53 -12.16 34.57
N GLY A 35 42.45 -12.28 35.34
CA GLY A 35 42.04 -11.28 36.33
C GLY A 35 41.46 -9.96 35.81
N LEU A 36 41.05 -9.88 34.55
CA LEU A 36 40.49 -8.67 33.96
C LEU A 36 38.97 -8.61 34.12
N ASP A 37 38.46 -7.70 34.95
CA ASP A 37 37.02 -7.42 35.07
C ASP A 37 36.47 -6.87 33.75
N ARG A 38 35.43 -7.47 33.16
CA ARG A 38 34.91 -7.06 31.85
C ARG A 38 33.66 -6.20 31.95
N VAL A 39 32.86 -6.36 33.00
CA VAL A 39 31.58 -5.68 33.20
C VAL A 39 31.48 -5.30 34.66
N ASN A 40 31.09 -4.06 34.92
CA ASN A 40 30.89 -3.56 36.28
C ASN A 40 30.16 -4.56 37.19
N ASP A 41 30.76 -4.86 38.36
CA ASP A 41 30.24 -5.78 39.38
C ASP A 41 28.82 -5.45 39.89
N ALA A 42 28.37 -4.21 39.75
CA ALA A 42 27.03 -3.76 40.11
C ALA A 42 26.04 -3.73 38.93
N ALA A 43 26.50 -4.04 37.71
CA ALA A 43 25.66 -4.01 36.51
C ALA A 43 24.55 -5.07 36.58
N ALA A 44 23.29 -4.64 36.64
CA ALA A 44 22.17 -5.56 36.58
C ALA A 44 22.10 -6.27 35.21
N ILE A 45 21.98 -7.59 35.20
CA ILE A 45 21.85 -8.38 33.98
C ILE A 45 20.38 -8.76 33.81
N ASN A 46 19.72 -8.23 32.77
CA ASN A 46 18.30 -8.46 32.54
C ASN A 46 18.10 -9.28 31.26
N LEU A 47 17.80 -10.56 31.41
CA LEU A 47 17.56 -11.49 30.31
C LEU A 47 16.08 -11.51 29.93
N LYS A 48 15.81 -11.08 28.70
CA LYS A 48 14.50 -11.10 28.05
C LYS A 48 14.45 -12.23 27.02
N GLY A 49 14.64 -13.46 27.50
CA GLY A 49 14.85 -14.63 26.64
C GLY A 49 16.22 -14.66 25.94
N GLY A 50 17.15 -13.82 26.37
CA GLY A 50 18.50 -13.74 25.80
C GLY A 50 19.49 -14.74 26.41
N VAL A 51 20.72 -14.72 25.90
CA VAL A 51 21.85 -15.52 26.39
C VAL A 51 22.92 -14.60 26.98
N PHE A 52 23.26 -14.80 28.25
CA PHE A 52 24.49 -14.28 28.85
C PHE A 52 25.58 -15.35 28.74
N ARG A 53 26.66 -15.03 28.04
CA ARG A 53 27.73 -15.98 27.74
C ARG A 53 29.04 -15.50 28.32
N VAL A 54 29.74 -16.36 29.05
CA VAL A 54 31.12 -16.12 29.49
C VAL A 54 32.03 -17.16 28.86
N SER A 55 33.12 -16.71 28.25
CA SER A 55 34.11 -17.59 27.62
C SER A 55 35.52 -17.12 27.92
N SER A 56 36.38 -18.05 28.35
CA SER A 56 37.79 -17.79 28.65
C SER A 56 38.66 -18.97 28.22
N ASN A 57 39.93 -18.70 27.90
CA ASN A 57 40.97 -19.71 27.68
C ASN A 57 41.93 -19.88 28.87
N VAL A 58 41.70 -19.11 29.94
CA VAL A 58 42.47 -19.14 31.19
C VAL A 58 41.50 -19.16 32.38
N ASN A 59 42.05 -19.37 33.58
CA ASN A 59 41.27 -19.17 34.81
C ASN A 59 40.66 -17.77 34.84
N TYR A 60 39.35 -17.70 35.02
CA TYR A 60 38.61 -16.45 34.89
C TYR A 60 37.38 -16.45 35.77
N ASN A 61 37.20 -15.39 36.54
CA ASN A 61 36.00 -15.15 37.33
C ASN A 61 35.48 -13.76 36.99
N GLU A 62 34.22 -13.69 36.60
CA GLU A 62 33.51 -12.43 36.38
C GLU A 62 32.49 -12.24 37.50
N THR A 63 32.39 -11.02 38.04
CA THR A 63 31.28 -10.65 38.94
C THR A 63 30.39 -9.63 38.24
N VAL A 64 29.09 -9.77 38.39
CA VAL A 64 28.09 -8.84 37.87
C VAL A 64 26.97 -8.67 38.88
N GLY A 65 26.12 -7.66 38.66
CA GLY A 65 25.01 -7.34 39.54
C GLY A 65 23.88 -8.39 39.52
N PRO A 66 22.69 -8.02 40.03
CA PRO A 66 21.53 -8.90 40.05
C PRO A 66 21.17 -9.44 38.66
N LEU A 67 20.69 -10.69 38.62
CA LEU A 67 20.19 -11.33 37.40
C LEU A 67 18.66 -11.30 37.40
N SER A 68 18.04 -10.78 36.35
CA SER A 68 16.59 -10.97 36.12
C SER A 68 16.34 -11.81 34.87
N ILE A 69 15.40 -12.74 34.95
CA ILE A 69 14.91 -13.53 33.81
C ILE A 69 13.43 -13.24 33.62
N ASP A 70 13.01 -13.00 32.38
CA ASP A 70 11.67 -12.45 32.11
C ASP A 70 10.85 -13.17 31.02
N ASP A 71 11.47 -13.54 29.91
CA ASP A 71 10.76 -14.13 28.78
C ASP A 71 11.24 -15.55 28.48
N GLY A 72 10.30 -16.42 28.11
CA GLY A 72 10.53 -17.76 27.58
C GLY A 72 11.60 -18.55 28.35
N VAL A 73 12.71 -18.81 27.66
CA VAL A 73 13.93 -19.36 28.26
C VAL A 73 15.03 -18.32 28.18
N SER A 74 15.51 -17.90 29.34
CA SER A 74 16.69 -17.06 29.49
C SER A 74 17.88 -17.93 29.86
N SER A 75 19.03 -17.67 29.26
CA SER A 75 20.14 -18.61 29.30
C SER A 75 21.41 -18.00 29.87
N VAL A 76 22.10 -18.77 30.72
CA VAL A 76 23.46 -18.49 31.16
C VAL A 76 24.36 -19.62 30.65
N ALA A 77 25.37 -19.25 29.86
CA ALA A 77 26.30 -20.20 29.29
C ALA A 77 27.74 -19.85 29.66
N VAL A 78 28.44 -20.77 30.31
CA VAL A 78 29.84 -20.58 30.70
C VAL A 78 30.70 -21.60 29.97
N ILE A 79 31.75 -21.14 29.29
CA ILE A 79 32.60 -21.96 28.45
C ILE A 79 34.05 -21.82 28.90
N SER A 80 34.68 -22.94 29.22
CA SER A 80 36.12 -23.05 29.49
C SER A 80 36.87 -23.57 28.22
N PRO A 81 38.22 -23.47 28.11
CA PRO A 81 38.97 -23.77 26.87
C PRO A 81 38.95 -25.24 26.46
N ALA A 82 39.00 -25.58 25.18
CA ALA A 82 38.87 -26.97 24.70
C ALA A 82 39.86 -28.01 25.29
N SER A 83 40.97 -27.59 25.90
CA SER A 83 41.97 -28.44 26.57
C SER A 83 42.62 -27.73 27.77
N GLY A 84 43.17 -28.46 28.75
CA GLY A 84 43.91 -27.92 29.91
C GLY A 84 43.21 -28.12 31.27
N THR A 85 43.50 -27.28 32.27
CA THR A 85 42.91 -27.29 33.63
C THR A 85 42.24 -25.97 34.00
N GLY A 86 41.76 -25.23 32.99
CA GLY A 86 41.16 -23.91 33.16
C GLY A 86 39.79 -23.94 33.85
N ASP A 87 39.56 -23.01 34.77
CA ASP A 87 38.28 -22.80 35.45
C ASP A 87 37.64 -21.48 35.03
N THR A 88 36.36 -21.47 34.70
CA THR A 88 35.64 -20.26 34.28
C THR A 88 34.37 -20.09 35.10
N ALA A 89 34.29 -18.99 35.84
CA ALA A 89 33.20 -18.69 36.75
C ALA A 89 32.54 -17.35 36.40
N VAL A 90 31.23 -17.28 36.68
CA VAL A 90 30.49 -16.02 36.78
C VAL A 90 29.74 -15.99 38.09
N THR A 91 29.77 -14.84 38.76
CA THR A 91 29.04 -14.57 40.00
C THR A 91 28.01 -13.48 39.75
N PHE A 92 26.73 -13.82 39.90
CA PHE A 92 25.63 -12.87 39.87
C PHE A 92 25.24 -12.45 41.28
N GLY A 93 24.64 -11.26 41.38
CA GLY A 93 23.83 -10.88 42.53
C GLY A 93 22.60 -11.79 42.72
N ASN A 94 21.50 -11.24 43.22
CA ASN A 94 20.26 -12.03 43.37
C ASN A 94 19.64 -12.33 42.00
N LEU A 95 19.19 -13.57 41.81
CA LEU A 95 18.32 -13.97 40.71
C LEU A 95 16.86 -13.67 41.05
N THR A 96 16.20 -12.90 40.19
CA THR A 96 14.77 -12.64 40.22
C THR A 96 14.09 -13.28 39.01
N ARG A 97 13.13 -14.18 39.28
CA ARG A 97 12.26 -14.75 38.24
C ARG A 97 11.05 -13.84 38.03
N LEU A 98 10.94 -13.29 36.83
CA LEU A 98 9.78 -12.53 36.38
C LEU A 98 8.97 -13.35 35.39
N ASN A 99 7.67 -13.07 35.30
CA ASN A 99 6.78 -13.55 34.25
C ASN A 99 6.89 -15.05 33.92
N LYS A 100 7.16 -15.87 34.95
CA LYS A 100 7.26 -17.33 34.88
C LYS A 100 8.36 -17.85 33.93
N ALA A 101 9.37 -17.03 33.61
CA ALA A 101 10.49 -17.43 32.75
C ALA A 101 11.25 -18.66 33.27
N VAL A 102 11.86 -19.40 32.35
CA VAL A 102 12.72 -20.55 32.65
C VAL A 102 14.18 -20.18 32.48
N LEU A 103 15.03 -20.67 33.40
CA LEU A 103 16.47 -20.51 33.32
C LEU A 103 17.11 -21.76 32.70
N ALA A 104 17.81 -21.60 31.58
CA ALA A 104 18.72 -22.63 31.07
C ALA A 104 20.14 -22.30 31.50
N VAL A 105 20.82 -23.24 32.17
CA VAL A 105 22.23 -23.08 32.53
C VAL A 105 23.06 -24.16 31.85
N ALA A 106 24.11 -23.73 31.16
CA ALA A 106 24.99 -24.64 30.46
C ALA A 106 26.45 -24.29 30.75
N GLY A 107 27.25 -25.32 30.89
CA GLY A 107 28.69 -25.19 30.98
C GLY A 107 29.35 -26.55 30.99
N ARG A 108 30.63 -26.57 30.65
CA ARG A 108 31.39 -27.82 30.70
C ARG A 108 31.74 -28.13 32.14
N ASN A 109 31.43 -29.36 32.59
CA ASN A 109 31.66 -29.79 33.97
C ASN A 109 31.08 -28.79 34.99
N LEU A 110 29.88 -28.29 34.70
CA LEU A 110 29.22 -27.22 35.43
C LEU A 110 29.02 -27.59 36.91
N GLY A 111 29.60 -26.80 37.81
CA GLY A 111 29.53 -26.97 39.26
C GLY A 111 30.24 -28.23 39.79
N MET A 112 31.20 -28.78 39.04
CA MET A 112 32.16 -29.74 39.58
C MET A 112 33.25 -29.01 40.40
N ALA A 113 33.85 -29.67 41.40
CA ALA A 113 34.84 -29.04 42.26
C ALA A 113 36.02 -28.39 41.50
N ALA A 114 36.36 -27.16 41.89
CA ALA A 114 37.46 -26.39 41.31
C ALA A 114 38.79 -27.16 41.37
N GLY A 115 39.54 -27.16 40.25
CA GLY A 115 40.82 -27.89 40.11
C GLY A 115 40.74 -29.21 39.33
N GLY A 116 39.55 -29.61 38.86
CA GLY A 116 39.39 -30.66 37.86
C GLY A 116 39.77 -30.22 36.44
N THR A 117 39.85 -31.15 35.49
CA THR A 117 40.00 -30.84 34.07
C THR A 117 38.79 -30.03 33.61
N LEU A 118 38.99 -28.72 33.42
CA LEU A 118 38.10 -27.87 32.63
C LEU A 118 36.69 -27.61 33.20
N THR A 119 36.63 -27.03 34.40
CA THR A 119 35.38 -26.73 35.13
C THR A 119 34.74 -25.41 34.72
N THR A 120 33.45 -25.27 35.03
CA THR A 120 32.72 -24.00 34.90
C THR A 120 31.79 -23.80 36.08
N HIS A 121 31.59 -22.55 36.50
CA HIS A 121 30.74 -22.21 37.64
C HIS A 121 29.81 -21.04 37.36
N VAL A 122 28.61 -21.13 37.92
CA VAL A 122 27.63 -20.04 37.96
C VAL A 122 27.18 -19.87 39.40
N PHE A 123 27.59 -18.78 40.03
CA PHE A 123 27.21 -18.42 41.40
C PHE A 123 26.07 -17.40 41.39
N ILE A 124 25.14 -17.55 42.32
CA ILE A 124 23.96 -16.68 42.47
C ILE A 124 23.77 -16.44 43.96
N ASN A 125 23.80 -15.18 44.39
CA ASN A 125 23.79 -14.84 45.82
C ASN A 125 22.61 -15.42 46.60
N ASN A 126 21.43 -15.49 45.99
CA ASN A 126 20.23 -16.07 46.60
C ASN A 126 19.95 -17.51 46.13
N GLY A 127 20.91 -18.20 45.51
CA GLY A 127 20.71 -19.53 44.90
C GLY A 127 20.11 -20.58 45.83
N THR A 128 20.51 -20.60 47.10
CA THR A 128 19.97 -21.51 48.12
C THR A 128 18.49 -21.26 48.42
N SER A 129 18.04 -20.00 48.39
CA SER A 129 16.64 -19.61 48.64
C SER A 129 15.68 -19.96 47.49
N LEU A 130 16.22 -20.31 46.32
CA LEU A 130 15.44 -20.68 45.13
C LEU A 130 15.11 -22.18 45.08
N LEU A 131 15.68 -22.97 45.98
CA LEU A 131 15.56 -24.42 45.99
C LEU A 131 14.21 -24.88 46.53
N ALA A 132 13.63 -25.89 45.88
CA ALA A 132 12.45 -26.63 46.30
C ALA A 132 12.80 -28.10 46.57
N GLY A 133 12.45 -28.60 47.75
CA GLY A 133 12.74 -29.97 48.21
C GLY A 133 13.30 -29.99 49.64
N SER A 134 13.36 -31.18 50.25
CA SER A 134 13.77 -31.29 51.66
C SER A 134 15.27 -31.60 51.85
N GLY A 135 15.92 -32.18 50.84
CA GLY A 135 17.36 -32.42 50.87
C GLY A 135 17.79 -33.59 51.75
N THR A 136 16.85 -34.46 52.16
CA THR A 136 17.10 -35.51 53.14
C THR A 136 17.73 -36.77 52.55
N GLY A 137 17.95 -36.83 51.23
CA GLY A 137 18.47 -38.02 50.54
C GLY A 137 19.23 -37.72 49.25
N ALA A 138 19.83 -38.76 48.67
CA ALA A 138 20.55 -38.66 47.41
C ALA A 138 19.63 -38.34 46.22
N THR A 139 18.39 -38.85 46.26
CA THR A 139 17.38 -38.68 45.22
C THR A 139 16.40 -37.53 45.50
N ASP A 140 16.25 -37.11 46.76
CA ASP A 140 15.57 -35.87 47.14
C ASP A 140 16.56 -34.69 47.17
N LYS A 141 17.24 -34.45 46.05
CA LYS A 141 17.99 -33.21 45.90
C LYS A 141 17.03 -32.04 45.70
N PRO A 142 17.19 -30.94 46.45
CA PRO A 142 16.42 -29.73 46.18
C PRO A 142 16.82 -29.17 44.81
N ILE A 143 15.86 -28.65 44.07
CA ILE A 143 16.07 -28.15 42.71
C ILE A 143 15.56 -26.72 42.58
N ILE A 144 16.06 -25.97 41.60
CA ILE A 144 15.44 -24.70 41.20
C ILE A 144 14.26 -25.05 40.28
N PRO A 145 12.98 -24.87 40.70
CA PRO A 145 11.81 -25.50 40.07
C PRO A 145 11.39 -24.87 38.73
N PHE A 146 12.25 -24.05 38.14
CA PHE A 146 12.04 -23.36 36.86
C PHE A 146 13.31 -23.33 36.03
N ALA A 147 14.27 -24.21 36.32
CA ALA A 147 15.56 -24.23 35.66
C ALA A 147 15.97 -25.64 35.23
N TYR A 148 16.76 -25.72 34.16
CA TYR A 148 17.34 -26.96 33.68
C TYR A 148 18.76 -26.72 33.15
N GLY A 149 19.54 -27.79 33.09
CA GLY A 149 20.92 -27.74 32.59
C GLY A 149 21.34 -29.05 31.94
N ALA A 150 22.44 -29.03 31.18
CA ALA A 150 22.95 -30.20 30.48
C ALA A 150 23.98 -30.97 31.32
N THR A 151 23.89 -32.29 31.37
CA THR A 151 24.72 -33.17 32.22
C THR A 151 26.04 -33.63 31.59
N ALA A 152 26.47 -33.02 30.48
CA ALA A 152 27.58 -33.51 29.67
C ALA A 152 28.83 -32.63 29.68
N ASN A 153 30.00 -33.27 29.61
CA ASN A 153 31.31 -32.67 29.35
C ASN A 153 31.46 -32.32 27.86
N SER A 154 30.68 -31.35 27.37
CA SER A 154 30.73 -30.93 25.97
C SER A 154 31.21 -29.48 25.84
N ASN A 155 32.07 -29.24 24.85
CA ASN A 155 32.49 -27.89 24.43
C ASN A 155 31.38 -27.18 23.62
N THR A 156 30.36 -27.90 23.17
CA THR A 156 29.19 -27.34 22.47
C THR A 156 28.05 -27.12 23.46
N ILE A 157 27.57 -25.88 23.53
CA ILE A 157 26.40 -25.51 24.34
C ILE A 157 25.16 -26.12 23.69
N GLY A 158 24.75 -27.31 24.13
CA GLY A 158 23.56 -28.02 23.65
C GLY A 158 22.26 -27.51 24.29
N THR A 159 21.13 -27.69 23.61
CA THR A 159 19.77 -27.32 24.07
C THR A 159 19.23 -28.19 25.21
N GLY A 160 20.00 -29.17 25.69
CA GLY A 160 19.56 -30.19 26.65
C GLY A 160 18.92 -31.43 26.00
N GLY A 161 18.92 -31.54 24.67
CA GLY A 161 18.41 -32.72 23.96
C GLY A 161 19.14 -33.99 24.38
N GLY A 162 18.41 -34.96 24.92
CA GLY A 162 18.92 -36.22 25.47
C GLY A 162 19.67 -36.11 26.79
N THR A 163 20.32 -34.98 27.07
CA THR A 163 21.28 -34.79 28.17
C THR A 163 20.84 -33.77 29.22
N GLY A 164 19.61 -33.26 29.15
CA GLY A 164 19.07 -32.32 30.13
C GLY A 164 18.78 -32.98 31.49
N SER A 165 18.90 -32.20 32.55
CA SER A 165 18.60 -32.59 33.93
C SER A 165 18.08 -31.40 34.73
N PHE A 166 17.50 -31.68 35.89
CA PHE A 166 17.16 -30.65 36.86
C PHE A 166 18.44 -30.02 37.39
N VAL A 167 18.36 -28.77 37.86
CA VAL A 167 19.50 -28.08 38.45
C VAL A 167 19.30 -27.85 39.94
N THR A 168 20.37 -28.05 40.70
CA THR A 168 20.48 -27.71 42.11
C THR A 168 21.48 -26.57 42.30
N TYR A 169 21.64 -26.13 43.54
CA TYR A 169 22.59 -25.10 43.93
C TYR A 169 23.33 -25.55 45.19
N ASP A 170 24.66 -25.58 45.14
CA ASP A 170 25.51 -25.93 46.27
C ASP A 170 26.73 -24.97 46.38
N ALA A 171 27.74 -25.37 47.16
CA ALA A 171 28.95 -24.57 47.36
C ALA A 171 29.75 -24.32 46.06
N GLN A 172 29.55 -25.14 45.01
CA GLN A 172 30.14 -24.97 43.69
C GLN A 172 29.22 -24.22 42.72
N GLY A 173 28.11 -23.65 43.21
CA GLY A 173 27.15 -22.88 42.42
C GLY A 173 26.04 -23.75 41.82
N VAL A 174 25.48 -23.30 40.70
CA VAL A 174 24.46 -24.03 39.95
C VAL A 174 25.10 -25.27 39.31
N ARG A 175 24.47 -26.44 39.46
CA ARG A 175 24.86 -27.66 38.73
C ARG A 175 23.66 -28.53 38.35
N PRO A 176 23.74 -29.29 37.24
CA PRO A 176 22.78 -30.34 36.94
C PRO A 176 22.85 -31.49 37.96
N LEU A 177 21.72 -32.17 38.18
CA LEU A 177 21.69 -33.42 38.94
C LEU A 177 22.31 -34.56 38.12
N ASP A 178 22.99 -35.47 38.81
CA ASP A 178 23.54 -36.69 38.22
C ASP A 178 22.40 -37.64 37.80
N LEU A 179 22.32 -37.94 36.51
CA LEU A 179 21.27 -38.77 35.90
C LEU A 179 21.20 -40.21 36.40
N THR A 180 22.21 -40.67 37.15
CA THR A 180 22.34 -42.04 37.64
C THR A 180 22.11 -42.12 39.14
N THR A 181 22.70 -41.21 39.91
CA THR A 181 22.75 -41.33 41.38
C THR A 181 21.78 -40.40 42.12
N GLU A 182 21.30 -39.34 41.48
CA GLU A 182 20.44 -38.32 42.11
C GLU A 182 18.97 -38.42 41.68
N TYR A 183 18.59 -39.55 41.06
CA TYR A 183 17.22 -39.86 40.64
C TYR A 183 16.79 -41.27 41.07
N VAL A 184 15.52 -41.41 41.41
CA VAL A 184 14.86 -42.73 41.40
C VAL A 184 14.57 -43.11 39.96
N GLN A 185 15.05 -44.28 39.53
CA GLN A 185 14.96 -44.72 38.14
C GLN A 185 13.69 -45.55 37.91
N ASN A 186 12.89 -45.16 36.91
CA ASN A 186 11.75 -45.92 36.38
C ASN A 186 10.68 -46.34 37.43
N ALA A 187 10.62 -45.68 38.58
CA ALA A 187 9.70 -45.98 39.67
C ALA A 187 9.52 -44.76 40.59
N LEU A 188 8.55 -44.83 41.51
CA LEU A 188 8.40 -43.86 42.59
C LEU A 188 9.30 -44.23 43.78
N GLY A 189 9.84 -43.21 44.44
CA GLY A 189 10.46 -43.32 45.75
C GLY A 189 9.57 -42.68 46.82
N THR A 190 10.20 -41.92 47.71
CA THR A 190 9.50 -41.01 48.64
C THR A 190 8.85 -39.84 47.89
N ALA A 191 7.91 -39.15 48.54
CA ALA A 191 7.15 -38.06 47.93
C ALA A 191 8.00 -36.83 47.50
N GLN A 192 9.24 -36.73 47.95
CA GLN A 192 10.17 -35.65 47.61
C GLN A 192 11.25 -36.08 46.61
N ASP A 193 11.35 -37.37 46.30
CA ASP A 193 12.39 -37.88 45.41
C ASP A 193 12.19 -37.41 43.97
N ASN A 194 13.27 -37.00 43.33
CA ASN A 194 13.27 -36.72 41.90
C ASN A 194 13.27 -38.05 41.14
N VAL A 195 12.36 -38.20 40.19
CA VAL A 195 12.16 -39.44 39.42
C VAL A 195 12.62 -39.23 37.98
N ARG A 196 13.33 -40.21 37.43
CA ARG A 196 13.71 -40.25 36.02
C ARG A 196 13.16 -41.50 35.35
N MET A 197 12.37 -41.29 34.31
CA MET A 197 11.84 -42.32 33.44
C MET A 197 12.68 -42.40 32.16
N THR A 198 13.23 -43.58 31.87
CA THR A 198 13.99 -43.91 30.66
C THR A 198 13.42 -45.11 29.91
N ALA A 199 12.31 -45.67 30.39
CA ALA A 199 11.56 -46.76 29.78
C ALA A 199 10.06 -46.55 30.04
N PRO A 200 9.15 -47.24 29.32
CA PRO A 200 7.72 -47.15 29.58
C PRO A 200 7.37 -47.70 30.97
N GLY A 201 6.37 -47.13 31.64
CA GLY A 201 5.96 -47.57 32.97
C GLY A 201 4.89 -46.70 33.60
N ALA A 202 4.32 -47.16 34.73
CA ALA A 202 3.27 -46.45 35.46
C ALA A 202 3.82 -45.78 36.72
N LEU A 203 3.43 -44.52 36.96
CA LEU A 203 3.71 -43.77 38.17
C LEU A 203 2.39 -43.33 38.81
N THR A 204 2.04 -43.89 39.99
CA THR A 204 0.83 -43.51 40.72
C THR A 204 1.18 -43.16 42.17
N GLY A 205 1.02 -41.90 42.55
CA GLY A 205 1.43 -41.39 43.87
C GLY A 205 2.01 -39.98 43.80
N THR A 206 2.98 -39.68 44.66
CA THR A 206 3.68 -38.39 44.68
C THR A 206 5.17 -38.58 44.41
N ALA A 207 5.75 -37.70 43.60
CA ALA A 207 7.19 -37.56 43.40
C ALA A 207 7.60 -36.09 43.62
N GLY A 208 8.88 -35.84 43.84
CA GLY A 208 9.45 -34.50 43.85
C GLY A 208 9.23 -33.79 42.52
N ALA A 209 9.96 -34.25 41.50
CA ALA A 209 9.89 -33.77 40.13
C ALA A 209 10.09 -34.95 39.16
N LEU A 210 9.61 -34.83 37.92
CA LEU A 210 9.67 -35.90 36.92
C LEU A 210 10.52 -35.52 35.71
N LEU A 211 11.55 -36.30 35.42
CA LEU A 211 12.31 -36.26 34.18
C LEU A 211 11.90 -37.44 33.29
N ILE A 212 11.34 -37.19 32.11
CA ILE A 212 11.14 -38.21 31.07
C ILE A 212 12.24 -38.02 30.03
N GLY A 213 13.21 -38.92 30.03
CA GLY A 213 14.44 -38.75 29.28
C GLY A 213 14.80 -39.93 28.39
N SER A 214 15.93 -39.81 27.72
CA SER A 214 16.45 -40.88 26.88
C SER A 214 17.24 -41.92 27.69
N PRO A 215 17.05 -43.23 27.46
CA PRO A 215 17.89 -44.26 28.07
C PRO A 215 19.36 -44.18 27.65
N THR A 216 19.64 -43.65 26.46
CA THR A 216 21.02 -43.49 25.94
C THR A 216 21.48 -42.03 25.92
N ASN A 217 20.74 -41.13 26.58
CA ASN A 217 21.00 -39.69 26.58
C ASN A 217 21.04 -39.05 25.17
N VAL A 218 20.22 -39.54 24.24
CA VAL A 218 20.11 -39.01 22.86
C VAL A 218 18.70 -38.47 22.62
N ALA A 219 18.59 -37.28 22.02
CA ALA A 219 17.30 -36.60 21.84
C ALA A 219 16.24 -37.38 21.04
N THR A 220 16.65 -38.32 20.18
CA THR A 220 15.75 -39.11 19.32
C THR A 220 15.41 -40.50 19.87
N ASN A 221 15.88 -40.85 21.07
CA ASN A 221 15.62 -42.15 21.69
C ASN A 221 14.73 -41.97 22.93
N PRO A 222 13.39 -42.02 22.80
CA PRO A 222 12.46 -41.76 23.89
C PRO A 222 12.42 -42.89 24.94
N ALA A 223 11.95 -42.54 26.15
CA ALA A 223 11.50 -43.51 27.15
C ALA A 223 10.22 -44.25 26.72
N GLY A 224 9.36 -43.60 25.92
CA GLY A 224 8.05 -44.11 25.52
C GLY A 224 6.92 -43.55 26.39
N THR A 225 5.90 -44.36 26.67
CA THR A 225 4.70 -43.93 27.40
C THR A 225 4.84 -44.14 28.91
N VAL A 226 4.73 -43.05 29.66
CA VAL A 226 4.57 -43.04 31.11
C VAL A 226 3.09 -42.90 31.45
N THR A 227 2.53 -43.79 32.26
CA THR A 227 1.11 -43.76 32.63
C THR A 227 0.88 -43.49 34.13
N GLY A 228 -0.36 -43.22 34.55
CA GLY A 228 -0.76 -43.21 35.96
C GLY A 228 -1.17 -41.84 36.53
N SER A 229 -1.45 -41.77 37.83
CA SER A 229 -1.89 -40.53 38.50
C SER A 229 -0.80 -39.99 39.41
N LEU A 230 -0.14 -38.92 38.98
CA LEU A 230 1.07 -38.39 39.59
C LEU A 230 0.89 -36.97 40.11
N ASN A 231 1.21 -36.76 41.39
CA ASN A 231 1.39 -35.45 42.00
C ASN A 231 2.88 -35.09 42.07
N LEU A 232 3.27 -33.92 41.56
CA LEU A 232 4.64 -33.41 41.63
C LEU A 232 4.75 -32.40 42.77
N SER A 233 5.44 -32.72 43.86
CA SER A 233 5.56 -31.84 45.02
C SER A 233 6.43 -30.60 44.77
N LYS A 234 7.38 -30.66 43.83
CA LYS A 234 8.25 -29.56 43.38
C LYS A 234 7.75 -28.88 42.10
N GLY A 235 6.65 -29.36 41.51
CA GLY A 235 5.98 -28.71 40.38
C GLY A 235 6.74 -28.69 39.05
N LEU A 236 7.70 -29.59 38.82
CA LEU A 236 8.53 -29.60 37.61
C LEU A 236 8.47 -30.93 36.86
N LEU A 237 8.10 -30.86 35.57
CA LEU A 237 8.24 -31.93 34.60
C LEU A 237 9.24 -31.50 33.52
N LEU A 238 10.29 -32.31 33.31
CA LEU A 238 11.29 -32.09 32.26
C LEU A 238 11.23 -33.24 31.26
N ASN A 239 11.12 -32.90 29.98
CA ASN A 239 11.24 -33.84 28.87
C ASN A 239 12.50 -33.55 28.08
N THR A 240 13.35 -34.56 27.84
CA THR A 240 14.61 -34.37 27.10
C THR A 240 14.69 -35.16 25.80
N ALA A 241 13.70 -36.00 25.48
CA ALA A 241 13.67 -36.76 24.23
C ALA A 241 12.37 -36.53 23.43
N GLN A 242 12.48 -36.69 22.11
CA GLN A 242 11.36 -36.61 21.17
C GLN A 242 10.55 -37.91 21.22
N GLY A 243 9.22 -37.81 21.21
CA GLY A 243 8.32 -38.98 21.15
C GLY A 243 7.91 -39.57 22.51
N ASN A 244 8.25 -38.91 23.62
CA ASN A 244 7.78 -39.31 24.94
C ASN A 244 6.28 -39.01 25.10
N THR A 245 5.57 -39.86 25.84
CA THR A 245 4.15 -39.64 26.13
C THR A 245 3.93 -39.73 27.64
N PHE A 246 3.11 -38.82 28.17
CA PHE A 246 2.50 -38.96 29.49
C PHE A 246 0.99 -39.16 29.33
N ASP A 247 0.51 -40.32 29.75
CA ASP A 247 -0.89 -40.74 29.65
C ASP A 247 -1.47 -41.05 31.03
N GLY A 248 -1.98 -40.01 31.66
CA GLY A 248 -2.50 -40.11 33.01
C GLY A 248 -2.81 -38.76 33.65
N THR A 249 -3.16 -38.77 34.93
CA THR A 249 -3.49 -37.52 35.64
C THR A 249 -2.22 -36.89 36.20
N LEU A 250 -1.99 -35.60 35.93
CA LEU A 250 -0.87 -34.84 36.45
C LEU A 250 -1.39 -33.72 37.36
N THR A 251 -0.88 -33.65 38.58
CA THR A 251 -1.15 -32.57 39.54
C THR A 251 0.14 -32.09 40.18
N THR A 252 0.07 -30.99 40.93
CA THR A 252 1.19 -30.53 41.75
C THR A 252 0.71 -29.95 43.08
N SER A 253 1.52 -30.13 44.12
CA SER A 253 1.36 -29.43 45.40
C SER A 253 1.91 -27.99 45.35
N ALA A 254 2.66 -27.64 44.30
CA ALA A 254 3.13 -26.28 44.07
C ALA A 254 2.02 -25.42 43.46
N SER A 255 2.18 -24.09 43.50
CA SER A 255 1.24 -23.16 42.85
C SER A 255 1.37 -23.15 41.31
N GLU A 256 2.42 -23.76 40.76
CA GLU A 256 2.74 -23.79 39.34
C GLU A 256 3.25 -25.18 38.95
N LEU A 257 2.72 -25.73 37.87
CA LEU A 257 3.32 -26.83 37.14
C LEU A 257 4.13 -26.28 35.96
N VAL A 258 5.45 -26.43 36.04
CA VAL A 258 6.39 -26.08 34.97
C VAL A 258 6.69 -27.32 34.14
N ILE A 259 6.39 -27.25 32.85
CA ILE A 259 6.67 -28.28 31.86
C ILE A 259 7.77 -27.76 30.95
N ILE A 260 8.98 -28.30 31.07
CA ILE A 260 10.11 -27.95 30.22
C ILE A 260 10.27 -29.05 29.17
N SER A 261 10.07 -28.72 27.89
CA SER A 261 10.47 -29.61 26.79
C SER A 261 11.82 -29.15 26.27
N ALA A 262 12.87 -29.81 26.73
CA ALA A 262 14.26 -29.59 26.34
C ALA A 262 14.75 -30.63 25.30
N SER A 263 13.83 -31.28 24.57
CA SER A 263 14.17 -32.06 23.38
C SER A 263 14.54 -31.14 22.21
N ASP A 264 14.94 -31.73 21.07
CA ASP A 264 15.05 -30.93 19.84
C ASP A 264 13.67 -30.46 19.35
N ASN A 265 13.68 -29.37 18.59
CA ASN A 265 12.50 -28.67 18.07
C ASN A 265 11.89 -29.38 16.84
N SER A 266 11.49 -30.65 16.99
CA SER A 266 10.93 -31.47 15.91
C SER A 266 9.44 -31.18 15.64
N PRO A 267 8.99 -31.00 14.38
CA PRO A 267 7.58 -30.83 14.04
C PRO A 267 6.71 -32.05 14.36
N THR A 268 7.27 -33.25 14.27
CA THR A 268 6.51 -34.51 14.24
C THR A 268 6.66 -35.34 15.50
N ALA A 269 7.60 -35.01 16.39
CA ALA A 269 7.87 -35.75 17.61
C ALA A 269 8.24 -34.81 18.76
N GLY A 270 7.67 -35.06 19.94
CA GLY A 270 7.80 -34.21 21.13
C GLY A 270 7.27 -34.91 22.37
N LEU A 271 6.94 -34.16 23.42
CA LEU A 271 6.21 -34.70 24.56
C LEU A 271 4.70 -34.64 24.28
N THR A 272 4.03 -35.77 24.25
CA THR A 272 2.57 -35.85 24.15
C THR A 272 1.95 -35.95 25.52
N LEU A 273 1.01 -35.05 25.85
CA LEU A 273 0.24 -35.08 27.09
C LEU A 273 -1.19 -35.55 26.76
N LEU A 274 -1.42 -36.86 26.87
CA LEU A 274 -2.71 -37.49 26.59
C LEU A 274 -3.69 -37.37 27.77
N GLY A 275 -3.17 -37.47 28.99
CA GLY A 275 -4.02 -37.40 30.18
C GLY A 275 -4.25 -35.98 30.72
N ASN A 276 -4.89 -35.88 31.89
CA ASN A 276 -5.45 -34.63 32.40
C ASN A 276 -4.52 -33.94 33.41
N ILE A 277 -4.18 -32.69 33.18
CA ILE A 277 -3.64 -31.78 34.20
C ILE A 277 -4.80 -31.19 35.01
N THR A 278 -4.75 -31.28 36.33
CA THR A 278 -5.85 -30.85 37.21
C THR A 278 -5.37 -30.05 38.43
N GLY A 279 -6.28 -29.31 39.07
CA GLY A 279 -6.02 -28.54 40.29
C GLY A 279 -6.03 -27.02 40.12
N ASN A 280 -5.98 -26.28 41.23
CA ASN A 280 -5.90 -24.81 41.21
C ASN A 280 -4.45 -24.34 41.06
N ILE A 281 -3.90 -24.56 39.87
CA ILE A 281 -2.48 -24.37 39.56
C ILE A 281 -2.33 -23.58 38.27
N ASP A 282 -1.28 -22.77 38.19
CA ASP A 282 -0.81 -22.24 36.93
C ASP A 282 -0.04 -23.33 36.17
N VAL A 283 -0.11 -23.32 34.84
CA VAL A 283 0.63 -24.24 33.97
C VAL A 283 1.52 -23.44 33.04
N THR A 284 2.83 -23.65 33.14
CA THR A 284 3.83 -23.04 32.28
C THR A 284 4.46 -24.09 31.41
N LYS A 285 4.30 -23.99 30.08
CA LYS A 285 5.10 -24.75 29.12
C LYS A 285 6.26 -23.90 28.63
N SER A 286 7.49 -24.38 28.83
CA SER A 286 8.69 -23.77 28.26
C SER A 286 9.67 -24.74 27.61
N GLY A 287 10.75 -24.22 27.04
CA GLY A 287 11.83 -25.00 26.41
C GLY A 287 11.73 -25.16 24.89
N PRO A 288 12.86 -25.41 24.21
CA PRO A 288 12.98 -25.40 22.75
C PRO A 288 12.24 -26.54 22.03
N GLY A 289 11.88 -27.61 22.76
CA GLY A 289 11.21 -28.79 22.23
C GLY A 289 9.70 -28.62 22.02
N THR A 290 9.12 -29.65 21.41
CA THR A 290 7.70 -29.70 21.04
C THR A 290 6.87 -30.35 22.15
N VAL A 291 5.64 -29.85 22.36
CA VAL A 291 4.59 -30.47 23.17
C VAL A 291 3.30 -30.60 22.38
N PHE A 292 2.64 -31.74 22.48
CA PHE A 292 1.29 -31.98 21.96
C PHE A 292 0.32 -31.98 23.15
N MET A 293 -0.59 -31.01 23.17
CA MET A 293 -1.61 -30.86 24.21
C MET A 293 -2.91 -31.50 23.70
N SER A 294 -3.20 -32.70 24.17
CA SER A 294 -4.32 -33.52 23.72
C SER A 294 -5.34 -33.88 24.80
N GLY A 295 -4.97 -33.81 26.07
CA GLY A 295 -5.86 -34.11 27.20
C GLY A 295 -6.92 -33.05 27.46
N ASN A 296 -8.03 -33.48 28.09
CA ASN A 296 -9.09 -32.59 28.58
C ASN A 296 -8.72 -32.10 29.99
N ASN A 297 -7.83 -31.13 30.05
CA ASN A 297 -7.31 -30.59 31.29
C ASN A 297 -8.38 -29.79 32.05
N THR A 298 -8.33 -29.82 33.39
CA THR A 298 -9.32 -29.16 34.28
C THR A 298 -8.70 -28.18 35.26
N TYR A 299 -7.40 -27.88 35.14
CA TYR A 299 -6.77 -26.88 36.00
C TYR A 299 -7.39 -25.48 35.81
N THR A 300 -7.42 -24.69 36.89
CA THR A 300 -8.16 -23.41 36.94
C THR A 300 -7.27 -22.16 36.92
N GLY A 301 -5.95 -22.32 37.03
CA GLY A 301 -4.98 -21.23 36.96
C GLY A 301 -4.65 -20.80 35.54
N LYS A 302 -3.61 -19.96 35.41
CA LYS A 302 -3.17 -19.39 34.14
C LYS A 302 -2.43 -20.41 33.29
N THR A 303 -2.57 -20.30 31.97
CA THR A 303 -1.76 -21.03 31.00
C THR A 303 -0.73 -20.08 30.39
N LEU A 304 0.56 -20.40 30.53
CA LEU A 304 1.65 -19.66 29.90
C LEU A 304 2.46 -20.58 28.99
N LEU A 305 2.68 -20.13 27.75
CA LEU A 305 3.50 -20.81 26.74
C LEU A 305 4.70 -19.93 26.41
N GLY A 306 5.91 -20.49 26.43
CA GLY A 306 7.13 -19.74 26.10
C GLY A 306 8.20 -20.61 25.48
N GLN A 307 8.80 -20.20 24.36
CA GLN A 307 9.77 -20.96 23.57
C GLN A 307 9.29 -22.35 23.08
N GLY A 308 9.68 -22.71 21.86
CA GLY A 308 9.38 -24.02 21.26
C GLY A 308 7.95 -24.12 20.74
N ARG A 309 7.52 -25.35 20.41
CA ARG A 309 6.22 -25.62 19.78
C ARG A 309 5.23 -26.18 20.79
N THR A 310 4.00 -25.70 20.69
CA THR A 310 2.82 -26.26 21.33
C THR A 310 1.80 -26.57 20.24
N TYR A 311 1.51 -27.84 20.03
CA TYR A 311 0.48 -28.29 19.12
C TYR A 311 -0.84 -28.49 19.87
N ILE A 312 -1.90 -27.92 19.32
CA ILE A 312 -3.27 -28.27 19.70
C ILE A 312 -3.79 -29.33 18.74
N THR A 313 -4.38 -30.37 19.30
CA THR A 313 -4.94 -31.50 18.54
C THR A 313 -6.47 -31.55 18.59
N SER A 314 -7.10 -30.59 19.28
CA SER A 314 -8.55 -30.45 19.43
C SER A 314 -8.93 -28.99 19.68
N ASN A 315 -10.22 -28.66 19.57
CA ASN A 315 -10.72 -27.32 19.84
C ASN A 315 -10.43 -26.90 21.28
N VAL A 316 -10.05 -25.64 21.48
CA VAL A 316 -9.93 -25.02 22.81
C VAL A 316 -11.26 -24.31 23.10
N PRO A 317 -12.12 -24.84 23.98
CA PRO A 317 -13.41 -24.22 24.25
C PRO A 317 -13.25 -22.90 24.99
N ALA A 318 -14.18 -21.96 24.80
CA ALA A 318 -14.21 -20.70 25.55
C ALA A 318 -14.43 -20.93 27.06
N THR A 319 -15.24 -21.94 27.40
CA THR A 319 -15.55 -22.36 28.78
C THR A 319 -15.53 -23.88 28.88
N GLY A 320 -15.10 -24.43 30.02
CA GLY A 320 -15.06 -25.87 30.25
C GLY A 320 -13.69 -26.49 30.00
N PRO A 321 -13.51 -27.78 30.31
CA PRO A 321 -12.24 -28.49 30.13
C PRO A 321 -11.78 -28.56 28.68
N GLY A 322 -10.48 -28.46 28.45
CA GLY A 322 -9.87 -28.60 27.13
C GLY A 322 -8.34 -28.68 27.18
N PRO A 323 -7.65 -28.55 26.03
CA PRO A 323 -6.18 -28.65 25.97
C PRO A 323 -5.43 -27.70 26.91
N PHE A 324 -6.04 -26.58 27.30
CA PHE A 324 -5.43 -25.57 28.17
C PHE A 324 -6.18 -25.36 29.50
N GLY A 325 -6.87 -26.37 30.01
CA GLY A 325 -7.52 -26.29 31.31
C GLY A 325 -8.95 -25.75 31.25
N ASN A 326 -9.52 -25.49 32.43
CA ASN A 326 -10.83 -24.87 32.62
C ASN A 326 -10.66 -23.69 33.60
N PRO A 327 -10.11 -22.55 33.13
CA PRO A 327 -9.73 -21.46 34.01
C PRO A 327 -10.93 -20.81 34.69
N ALA A 328 -10.70 -20.26 35.88
CA ALA A 328 -11.63 -19.27 36.44
C ALA A 328 -11.67 -18.01 35.57
N ALA A 329 -12.73 -17.20 35.67
CA ALA A 329 -12.96 -16.04 34.80
C ALA A 329 -11.79 -15.04 34.72
N GLY A 330 -11.01 -14.90 35.81
CA GLY A 330 -9.83 -14.02 35.83
C GLY A 330 -8.57 -14.58 35.15
N ASN A 331 -8.55 -15.85 34.73
CA ASN A 331 -7.41 -16.58 34.17
C ASN A 331 -7.69 -17.13 32.76
N GLU A 332 -8.75 -16.64 32.12
CA GLU A 332 -9.24 -17.16 30.84
C GLU A 332 -8.23 -17.02 29.69
N ALA A 333 -7.29 -16.09 29.74
CA ALA A 333 -6.33 -15.90 28.65
C ALA A 333 -5.25 -17.00 28.61
N ILE A 334 -4.90 -17.44 27.41
CA ILE A 334 -3.66 -18.18 27.16
C ILE A 334 -2.57 -17.15 26.86
N VAL A 335 -1.54 -17.11 27.69
CA VAL A 335 -0.44 -16.16 27.54
C VAL A 335 0.67 -16.81 26.72
N LEU A 336 1.04 -16.17 25.62
CA LEU A 336 2.16 -16.57 24.78
C LEU A 336 3.26 -15.52 24.89
N ARG A 337 4.34 -15.90 25.57
CA ARG A 337 5.52 -15.04 25.78
C ARG A 337 6.47 -15.19 24.62
N ALA A 338 7.16 -14.13 24.22
CA ALA A 338 8.18 -14.20 23.18
C ALA A 338 9.25 -15.28 23.51
N GLY A 339 9.60 -16.07 22.51
CA GLY A 339 10.57 -17.15 22.65
C GLY A 339 12.01 -16.65 22.80
N GLY A 340 12.86 -17.44 23.46
CA GLY A 340 14.25 -17.10 23.72
C GLY A 340 15.22 -17.41 22.57
N ALA A 341 16.40 -16.79 22.63
CA ALA A 341 17.55 -17.07 21.76
C ALA A 341 18.05 -18.50 21.92
N ASN A 342 18.67 -19.03 20.86
CA ASN A 342 19.35 -20.32 20.91
C ASN A 342 20.59 -20.22 21.80
N LEU A 343 20.79 -21.21 22.67
CA LEU A 343 21.94 -21.38 23.55
C LEU A 343 23.30 -21.32 22.80
N THR A 344 23.36 -21.75 21.54
CA THR A 344 24.56 -21.68 20.70
C THR A 344 24.85 -20.28 20.14
N GLY A 345 23.92 -19.34 20.26
CA GLY A 345 24.00 -18.02 19.62
C GLY A 345 23.72 -18.01 18.11
N ALA A 346 23.34 -19.15 17.52
CA ALA A 346 22.98 -19.23 16.10
C ALA A 346 21.63 -18.52 15.81
N ALA A 347 21.52 -17.94 14.61
CA ALA A 347 20.37 -17.12 14.18
C ALA A 347 19.02 -17.88 14.13
N ALA A 348 19.04 -19.22 14.14
CA ALA A 348 17.84 -20.05 14.21
C ALA A 348 17.17 -19.91 15.59
N THR A 349 16.26 -18.95 15.68
CA THR A 349 15.64 -18.56 16.95
C THR A 349 14.41 -19.43 17.23
N TYR A 350 14.22 -19.84 18.49
CA TYR A 350 13.09 -20.66 18.91
C TYR A 350 11.92 -19.77 19.30
N ASN A 351 11.10 -19.35 18.34
CA ASN A 351 9.84 -18.68 18.66
C ASN A 351 8.99 -19.55 19.58
N THR A 352 8.17 -18.92 20.41
CA THR A 352 7.00 -19.57 20.98
C THR A 352 6.02 -19.80 19.84
N ARG A 353 5.58 -21.03 19.64
CA ARG A 353 4.66 -21.38 18.55
C ARG A 353 3.44 -22.09 19.11
N LEU A 354 2.25 -21.57 18.80
CA LEU A 354 0.98 -22.26 19.02
C LEU A 354 0.44 -22.69 17.66
N LEU A 355 0.49 -23.98 17.39
CA LEU A 355 0.32 -24.54 16.06
C LEU A 355 -0.85 -25.51 15.97
N ASN A 356 -1.45 -25.53 14.80
CA ASN A 356 -2.44 -26.49 14.38
C ASN A 356 -2.02 -27.04 13.01
N ASP A 357 -1.48 -28.26 12.97
CA ASP A 357 -1.12 -28.92 11.70
C ASP A 357 -1.95 -30.21 11.48
N THR A 358 -3.02 -30.41 12.26
CA THR A 358 -3.79 -31.67 12.29
C THR A 358 -5.18 -31.58 11.66
N GLY A 359 -5.72 -30.38 11.41
CA GLY A 359 -7.04 -30.18 10.80
C GLY A 359 -7.68 -28.85 11.18
N SER A 360 -8.89 -28.55 10.72
CA SER A 360 -9.56 -27.29 11.08
C SER A 360 -10.04 -27.30 12.54
N LEU A 361 -9.58 -26.35 13.35
CA LEU A 361 -9.99 -26.21 14.76
C LEU A 361 -10.18 -24.74 15.16
N SER A 362 -10.70 -24.52 16.37
CA SER A 362 -10.86 -23.20 16.95
C SER A 362 -10.26 -23.05 18.34
N ILE A 363 -9.90 -21.81 18.66
CA ILE A 363 -9.48 -21.33 19.96
C ILE A 363 -10.49 -20.31 20.44
N GLY A 364 -11.38 -20.75 21.33
CA GLY A 364 -12.43 -19.96 21.97
C GLY A 364 -11.95 -19.04 23.09
N ARG A 365 -10.71 -19.19 23.55
CA ARG A 365 -10.14 -18.43 24.67
C ARG A 365 -9.37 -17.20 24.18
N PRO A 366 -9.33 -16.11 24.97
CA PRO A 366 -8.46 -14.97 24.68
C PRO A 366 -6.99 -15.39 24.60
N LEU A 367 -6.24 -14.76 23.69
CA LEU A 367 -4.79 -14.87 23.60
C LEU A 367 -4.14 -13.55 24.03
N ILE A 368 -3.11 -13.63 24.85
CA ILE A 368 -2.23 -12.50 25.17
C ILE A 368 -0.86 -12.81 24.61
N ILE A 369 -0.38 -11.97 23.69
CA ILE A 369 0.94 -12.03 23.10
C ILE A 369 1.79 -10.98 23.79
N ASP A 370 2.82 -11.39 24.51
CA ASP A 370 3.68 -10.51 25.30
C ASP A 370 5.16 -10.92 25.25
N GLY A 371 6.00 -10.15 25.94
CA GLY A 371 7.45 -10.37 25.99
C GLY A 371 8.22 -9.66 24.88
N GLU A 372 9.50 -9.40 25.16
CA GLU A 372 10.41 -8.64 24.30
C GLU A 372 11.44 -9.54 23.60
N GLY A 373 11.30 -10.86 23.75
CA GLY A 373 12.21 -11.86 23.23
C GLY A 373 12.49 -11.73 21.72
N PRO A 374 13.66 -12.22 21.27
CA PRO A 374 14.22 -11.94 19.95
C PRO A 374 13.37 -12.45 18.78
N SER A 375 12.49 -13.42 19.03
CA SER A 375 11.72 -14.12 18.02
C SER A 375 10.25 -13.73 17.89
N GLY A 376 9.68 -13.07 18.89
CA GLY A 376 8.23 -12.95 19.02
C GLY A 376 7.53 -14.31 19.17
N VAL A 377 6.23 -14.32 18.87
CA VAL A 377 5.32 -15.47 18.98
C VAL A 377 4.74 -15.77 17.62
N LEU A 378 4.63 -17.05 17.26
CA LEU A 378 4.01 -17.51 16.03
C LEU A 378 2.71 -18.27 16.33
N ILE A 379 1.66 -17.99 15.58
CA ILE A 379 0.39 -18.71 15.64
C ILE A 379 -0.05 -19.18 14.25
N GLY A 380 -0.84 -20.24 14.19
CA GLY A 380 -1.49 -20.72 12.96
C GLY A 380 -1.01 -22.11 12.55
N SER A 381 -0.69 -22.31 11.27
CA SER A 381 -0.35 -23.62 10.70
C SER A 381 0.76 -23.53 9.66
N PHE A 382 1.65 -24.51 9.62
CA PHE A 382 2.58 -24.69 8.48
C PHE A 382 1.96 -25.51 7.34
N THR A 383 0.78 -26.11 7.57
CA THR A 383 0.04 -26.88 6.59
C THR A 383 -0.94 -25.98 5.84
N LEU A 384 -0.80 -25.91 4.52
CA LEU A 384 -1.51 -24.97 3.65
C LEU A 384 -3.04 -25.17 3.56
N THR A 385 -3.54 -26.32 4.02
CA THR A 385 -4.98 -26.70 4.00
C THR A 385 -5.65 -26.57 5.36
N THR A 386 -4.87 -26.30 6.42
CA THR A 386 -5.35 -26.32 7.79
C THR A 386 -5.79 -24.92 8.21
N LEU A 387 -6.98 -24.83 8.80
CA LEU A 387 -7.57 -23.57 9.25
C LEU A 387 -7.56 -23.47 10.77
N THR A 388 -7.06 -22.34 11.29
CA THR A 388 -7.11 -22.04 12.73
C THR A 388 -7.99 -20.83 12.98
N ARG A 389 -9.06 -21.02 13.76
CA ARG A 389 -9.99 -19.94 14.12
C ARG A 389 -9.70 -19.41 15.51
N TYR A 390 -9.58 -18.10 15.65
CA TYR A 390 -9.43 -17.40 16.91
C TYR A 390 -10.76 -16.71 17.22
N ASP A 391 -11.59 -17.36 18.03
CA ASP A 391 -12.91 -16.85 18.44
C ASP A 391 -12.80 -15.97 19.71
N GLY A 392 -11.72 -16.14 20.49
CA GLY A 392 -11.37 -15.24 21.59
C GLY A 392 -10.64 -13.97 21.11
N THR A 393 -10.57 -12.95 21.97
CA THR A 393 -9.81 -11.73 21.68
C THR A 393 -8.31 -12.02 21.58
N VAL A 394 -7.59 -11.30 20.71
CA VAL A 394 -6.13 -11.41 20.60
C VAL A 394 -5.50 -10.08 21.00
N THR A 395 -4.75 -10.08 22.09
CA THR A 395 -4.07 -8.87 22.59
C THR A 395 -2.59 -8.95 22.28
N VAL A 396 -2.04 -7.98 21.56
CA VAL A 396 -0.61 -7.90 21.23
C VAL A 396 0.02 -6.76 22.02
N GLY A 397 0.82 -7.11 23.03
CA GLY A 397 1.49 -6.16 23.91
C GLY A 397 2.44 -5.22 23.17
N ASP A 398 2.68 -4.03 23.72
CA ASP A 398 3.43 -2.90 23.14
C ASP A 398 4.81 -3.24 22.55
N LYS A 399 5.49 -4.23 23.12
CA LYS A 399 6.82 -4.69 22.67
C LYS A 399 6.80 -6.09 22.08
N ALA A 400 5.63 -6.69 22.00
CA ALA A 400 5.44 -8.03 21.49
C ALA A 400 5.40 -8.01 19.96
N ARG A 401 5.84 -9.12 19.37
CA ARG A 401 5.66 -9.39 17.95
C ARG A 401 4.84 -10.65 17.77
N LEU A 402 3.66 -10.52 17.18
CA LEU A 402 2.87 -11.64 16.69
C LEU A 402 3.27 -11.95 15.25
N ILE A 403 3.46 -13.22 14.94
CA ILE A 403 3.71 -13.75 13.61
C ILE A 403 2.55 -14.67 13.27
N VAL A 404 1.87 -14.38 12.17
CA VAL A 404 0.76 -15.20 11.68
C VAL A 404 1.27 -16.06 10.53
N GLN A 405 0.90 -17.34 10.52
CA GLN A 405 1.37 -18.33 9.56
C GLN A 405 0.21 -19.24 9.10
N GLY A 406 0.06 -19.44 7.79
CA GLY A 406 -0.98 -20.31 7.23
C GLY A 406 -2.40 -19.78 7.47
N ASN A 407 -3.43 -20.57 7.15
CA ASN A 407 -4.80 -20.04 7.11
C ASN A 407 -5.37 -19.77 8.51
N VAL A 408 -5.78 -18.52 8.75
CA VAL A 408 -6.31 -18.08 10.04
C VAL A 408 -7.59 -17.26 9.90
N GLU A 409 -8.45 -17.34 10.91
CA GLU A 409 -9.60 -16.44 11.04
C GLU A 409 -9.57 -15.76 12.41
N PHE A 410 -9.49 -14.43 12.44
CA PHE A 410 -9.72 -13.64 13.64
C PHE A 410 -11.20 -13.26 13.68
N ARG A 411 -11.98 -14.00 14.46
CA ARG A 411 -13.44 -13.82 14.55
C ARG A 411 -13.88 -12.84 15.64
N ASN A 412 -12.92 -12.32 16.39
CA ASN A 412 -13.12 -11.39 17.49
C ASN A 412 -12.03 -10.30 17.44
N ASN A 413 -12.08 -9.35 18.37
CA ASN A 413 -11.25 -8.17 18.34
C ASN A 413 -9.77 -8.48 18.59
N ILE A 414 -8.92 -7.82 17.81
CA ILE A 414 -7.49 -7.67 18.05
C ILE A 414 -7.29 -6.33 18.78
N SER A 415 -6.40 -6.31 19.78
CA SER A 415 -6.11 -5.11 20.57
C SER A 415 -4.64 -5.00 20.98
N GLY A 416 -4.24 -3.84 21.52
CA GLY A 416 -2.87 -3.59 21.97
C GLY A 416 -2.06 -2.74 20.99
N SER A 417 -0.74 -2.67 21.17
CA SER A 417 0.13 -1.73 20.45
C SER A 417 1.41 -2.36 19.89
N GLY A 418 1.51 -3.70 19.91
CA GLY A 418 2.67 -4.41 19.39
C GLY A 418 2.77 -4.46 17.87
N PHE A 419 3.53 -5.42 17.37
CA PHE A 419 3.74 -5.62 15.93
C PHE A 419 3.11 -6.93 15.47
N VAL A 420 2.25 -6.89 14.45
CA VAL A 420 1.73 -8.08 13.77
C VAL A 420 2.43 -8.24 12.43
N ASN A 421 3.04 -9.40 12.21
CA ASN A 421 3.70 -9.77 10.97
C ASN A 421 2.98 -10.97 10.35
N ASP A 422 2.40 -10.78 9.18
CA ASP A 422 1.92 -11.89 8.37
C ASP A 422 3.10 -12.49 7.58
N ASN A 423 3.46 -13.74 7.90
CA ASN A 423 4.56 -14.47 7.27
C ASN A 423 4.12 -15.26 6.03
N GLY A 424 2.86 -15.13 5.60
CA GLY A 424 2.31 -15.83 4.46
C GLY A 424 2.17 -17.35 4.67
N GLY A 425 2.35 -18.10 3.57
CA GLY A 425 2.09 -19.55 3.54
C GLY A 425 0.62 -19.89 3.41
N HIS A 426 -0.15 -19.05 2.72
CA HIS A 426 -1.51 -19.33 2.31
C HIS A 426 -1.48 -19.91 0.89
N THR A 427 -2.51 -20.66 0.51
CA THR A 427 -2.68 -21.08 -0.90
C THR A 427 -3.86 -20.39 -1.53
N LEU A 428 -3.73 -20.07 -2.82
CA LEU A 428 -4.85 -19.59 -3.67
C LEU A 428 -5.98 -20.64 -3.79
N ALA A 429 -5.74 -21.89 -3.38
CA ALA A 429 -6.72 -22.97 -3.43
C ALA A 429 -7.78 -22.90 -2.32
N GLN A 430 -7.55 -22.10 -1.26
CA GLN A 430 -8.52 -21.86 -0.21
C GLN A 430 -9.15 -20.47 -0.39
N PRO A 431 -10.46 -20.31 -0.11
CA PRO A 431 -11.18 -19.07 -0.40
C PRO A 431 -10.76 -17.87 0.45
N VAL A 432 -9.93 -18.04 1.49
CA VAL A 432 -9.42 -16.96 2.36
C VAL A 432 -8.04 -17.34 2.95
N GLY A 433 -7.03 -16.48 2.78
CA GLY A 433 -5.74 -16.59 3.48
C GLY A 433 -5.85 -16.20 4.95
N MET A 434 -6.29 -14.97 5.21
CA MET A 434 -6.65 -14.50 6.55
C MET A 434 -8.02 -13.80 6.55
N LEU A 435 -8.94 -14.27 7.39
CA LEU A 435 -10.23 -13.62 7.63
C LEU A 435 -10.18 -12.75 8.88
N ILE A 436 -10.68 -11.52 8.81
CA ILE A 436 -10.87 -10.65 9.97
C ILE A 436 -12.30 -10.14 10.01
N THR A 437 -13.02 -10.43 11.09
CA THR A 437 -14.42 -10.00 11.28
C THR A 437 -14.62 -9.05 12.47
N GLY A 438 -13.62 -8.92 13.35
CA GLY A 438 -13.69 -8.08 14.56
C GLY A 438 -13.57 -6.58 14.28
N ASN A 439 -14.03 -5.76 15.24
CA ASN A 439 -13.73 -4.33 15.29
C ASN A 439 -12.41 -4.12 16.02
N ASN A 440 -11.34 -3.88 15.27
CA ASN A 440 -9.99 -3.83 15.82
C ASN A 440 -9.54 -2.40 16.14
N SER A 441 -10.46 -1.46 16.34
CA SER A 441 -10.12 -0.06 16.69
C SER A 441 -9.30 0.07 18.00
N GLY A 442 -9.32 -0.94 18.86
CA GLY A 442 -8.46 -1.03 20.06
C GLY A 442 -7.02 -1.48 19.78
N TYR A 443 -6.68 -1.83 18.53
CA TYR A 443 -5.33 -2.14 18.09
C TYR A 443 -4.68 -0.89 17.49
N THR A 444 -3.64 -0.38 18.15
CA THR A 444 -2.86 0.80 17.74
C THR A 444 -1.45 0.44 17.27
N GLY A 445 -1.16 -0.87 17.24
CA GLY A 445 0.12 -1.42 16.83
C GLY A 445 0.32 -1.41 15.33
N ALA A 446 1.54 -1.75 14.90
CA ALA A 446 1.86 -1.83 13.48
C ALA A 446 1.51 -3.19 12.89
N TRP A 447 1.15 -3.20 11.62
CA TRP A 447 0.86 -4.40 10.85
C TRP A 447 1.78 -4.47 9.64
N GLN A 448 2.37 -5.63 9.35
CA GLN A 448 3.06 -5.87 8.09
C GLN A 448 2.32 -6.97 7.32
N THR A 449 1.92 -6.66 6.09
CA THR A 449 1.15 -7.60 5.28
C THR A 449 2.03 -8.62 4.57
N GLY A 450 1.52 -9.83 4.41
CA GLY A 450 2.14 -10.93 3.68
C GLY A 450 1.70 -11.02 2.22
N VAL A 451 2.17 -12.05 1.51
CA VAL A 451 2.13 -12.17 0.04
C VAL A 451 0.83 -12.79 -0.53
N TYR A 452 -0.28 -12.79 0.21
CA TYR A 452 -1.53 -13.48 -0.25
C TYR A 452 -2.79 -12.66 0.03
N GLN A 453 -3.83 -13.23 0.63
CA GLN A 453 -5.18 -12.66 0.63
C GLN A 453 -5.71 -12.40 2.04
N TYR A 454 -6.22 -11.19 2.23
CA TYR A 454 -6.93 -10.70 3.41
C TYR A 454 -8.40 -10.57 3.05
N ARG A 455 -9.32 -11.15 3.84
CA ARG A 455 -10.76 -10.93 3.68
C ARG A 455 -11.31 -10.20 4.88
N PHE A 456 -12.13 -9.19 4.60
CA PHE A 456 -12.87 -8.41 5.58
C PHE A 456 -14.37 -8.66 5.43
N ASP A 457 -15.01 -9.09 6.52
CA ASP A 457 -16.43 -9.41 6.57
C ASP A 457 -17.05 -8.73 7.80
N GLY A 458 -17.74 -7.60 7.59
CA GLY A 458 -18.34 -6.80 8.66
C GLY A 458 -17.36 -6.03 9.56
N ALA A 459 -16.06 -5.97 9.21
CA ALA A 459 -15.03 -5.43 10.08
C ALA A 459 -14.89 -3.89 9.99
N THR A 460 -14.89 -3.22 11.14
CA THR A 460 -14.51 -1.81 11.30
C THR A 460 -13.04 -1.73 11.71
N ASN A 461 -12.21 -0.96 10.98
CA ASN A 461 -10.76 -0.89 11.21
C ASN A 461 -10.14 -2.29 11.38
N PRO A 462 -10.26 -3.21 10.40
CA PRO A 462 -9.82 -4.61 10.53
C PRO A 462 -8.33 -4.74 10.87
N LEU A 463 -7.49 -3.80 10.48
CA LEU A 463 -6.05 -3.78 10.80
C LEU A 463 -5.72 -2.81 11.94
N GLY A 464 -6.73 -2.29 12.64
CA GLY A 464 -6.62 -1.32 13.71
C GLY A 464 -6.42 0.12 13.24
N LEU A 465 -5.71 0.91 14.04
CA LEU A 465 -5.45 2.33 13.84
C LEU A 465 -3.96 2.68 13.74
N GLY A 466 -3.07 1.70 13.92
CA GLY A 466 -1.63 1.91 13.75
C GLY A 466 -1.19 1.89 12.29
N THR A 467 0.12 1.79 12.05
CA THR A 467 0.68 1.80 10.70
C THR A 467 0.57 0.43 10.03
N VAL A 468 0.10 0.38 8.78
CA VAL A 468 0.15 -0.80 7.91
C VAL A 468 1.30 -0.65 6.93
N PHE A 469 2.23 -1.59 6.98
CA PHE A 469 3.31 -1.77 6.01
C PHE A 469 2.84 -2.72 4.92
N ALA A 470 2.47 -2.17 3.77
CA ALA A 470 1.95 -2.93 2.64
C ALA A 470 3.09 -3.46 1.76
N ASN A 471 2.97 -4.74 1.40
CA ASN A 471 3.80 -5.39 0.39
C ASN A 471 2.93 -5.61 -0.87
N GLY A 472 3.35 -5.10 -2.03
CA GLY A 472 2.51 -4.96 -3.24
C GLY A 472 1.92 -6.25 -3.85
N SER A 473 2.15 -7.41 -3.25
CA SER A 473 1.52 -8.69 -3.61
C SER A 473 0.30 -9.05 -2.78
N THR A 474 -0.09 -8.24 -1.78
CA THR A 474 -1.27 -8.51 -0.95
C THR A 474 -2.57 -8.27 -1.72
N GLU A 475 -3.54 -9.17 -1.62
CA GLU A 475 -4.92 -9.00 -2.04
C GLU A 475 -5.80 -8.71 -0.82
N PHE A 476 -6.64 -7.68 -0.89
CA PHE A 476 -7.63 -7.27 0.08
C PHE A 476 -9.02 -7.46 -0.51
N VAL A 477 -9.80 -8.36 0.09
CA VAL A 477 -11.16 -8.71 -0.34
C VAL A 477 -12.17 -8.14 0.64
N SER A 478 -13.01 -7.21 0.20
CA SER A 478 -14.07 -6.64 1.04
C SER A 478 -15.44 -7.15 0.61
N GLN A 479 -16.14 -7.86 1.51
CA GLN A 479 -17.51 -8.34 1.27
C GLN A 479 -18.57 -7.31 1.70
N THR A 480 -18.20 -6.44 2.64
CA THR A 480 -19.01 -5.33 3.14
C THR A 480 -18.21 -4.04 3.04
N ASN A 481 -18.87 -2.88 3.13
CA ASN A 481 -18.13 -1.62 3.13
C ASN A 481 -17.18 -1.59 4.34
N THR A 482 -15.90 -1.37 4.09
CA THR A 482 -14.86 -1.42 5.12
C THR A 482 -14.11 -0.11 5.14
N THR A 483 -13.97 0.48 6.34
CA THR A 483 -13.15 1.66 6.57
C THR A 483 -11.91 1.29 7.38
N MET A 484 -10.75 1.76 6.94
CA MET A 484 -9.46 1.54 7.57
C MET A 484 -8.82 2.89 7.91
N GLY A 485 -8.75 3.19 9.21
CA GLY A 485 -8.11 4.39 9.75
C GLY A 485 -6.59 4.32 9.89
N ASN A 486 -5.97 3.24 9.44
CA ASN A 486 -4.53 3.05 9.49
C ASN A 486 -3.78 4.06 8.61
N ASN A 487 -2.59 4.47 9.05
CA ASN A 487 -1.61 5.06 8.13
C ASN A 487 -0.95 3.93 7.31
N TRP A 488 -0.76 4.12 6.02
CA TRP A 488 -0.19 3.14 5.10
C TRP A 488 1.21 3.54 4.66
N VAL A 489 2.13 2.59 4.65
CA VAL A 489 3.49 2.75 4.13
C VAL A 489 3.78 1.62 3.16
N VAL A 490 4.09 1.97 1.91
CA VAL A 490 4.44 1.00 0.87
C VAL A 490 5.94 0.67 0.97
N LEU A 491 6.27 -0.61 1.21
CA LEU A 491 7.67 -1.07 1.33
C LEU A 491 8.27 -1.61 0.01
N GLY A 492 7.51 -1.58 -1.09
CA GLY A 492 7.88 -2.18 -2.37
C GLY A 492 7.06 -1.64 -3.55
N PHE A 493 6.60 -2.53 -4.44
CA PHE A 493 6.00 -2.13 -5.72
C PHE A 493 4.51 -1.76 -5.67
N GLY A 494 3.86 -1.71 -4.50
CA GLY A 494 2.45 -1.32 -4.47
C GLY A 494 1.70 -1.45 -3.14
N LEU A 495 0.48 -0.91 -3.13
CA LEU A 495 -0.51 -1.01 -2.06
C LEU A 495 -1.30 -2.32 -2.10
N GLY A 496 -1.13 -3.13 -3.15
CA GLY A 496 -1.80 -4.42 -3.32
C GLY A 496 -3.01 -4.37 -4.25
N ASN A 497 -3.75 -5.48 -4.28
CA ASN A 497 -4.95 -5.68 -5.06
C ASN A 497 -6.16 -5.52 -4.16
N TYR A 498 -7.17 -4.77 -4.58
CA TYR A 498 -8.43 -4.64 -3.86
C TYR A 498 -9.54 -5.27 -4.71
N THR A 499 -10.19 -6.28 -4.14
CA THR A 499 -11.23 -7.07 -4.79
C THR A 499 -12.49 -7.19 -3.94
N GLY A 500 -13.55 -7.72 -4.55
CA GLY A 500 -14.85 -7.90 -3.92
C GLY A 500 -15.88 -6.82 -4.28
N PRO A 501 -17.16 -7.06 -3.94
CA PRO A 501 -18.27 -6.22 -4.38
C PRO A 501 -18.45 -4.93 -3.57
N ALA A 502 -17.76 -4.79 -2.42
CA ALA A 502 -17.98 -3.69 -1.49
C ALA A 502 -16.87 -2.64 -1.51
N LYS A 503 -17.19 -1.43 -1.02
CA LYS A 503 -16.26 -0.29 -1.00
C LYS A 503 -15.26 -0.42 0.15
N THR A 504 -13.97 -0.28 -0.14
CA THR A 504 -12.91 -0.13 0.87
C THR A 504 -12.49 1.34 0.96
N THR A 505 -12.56 1.97 2.12
CA THR A 505 -12.12 3.36 2.34
C THR A 505 -10.89 3.40 3.25
N LEU A 506 -9.81 4.02 2.78
CA LEU A 506 -8.59 4.31 3.54
C LEU A 506 -8.63 5.78 3.98
N THR A 507 -8.75 6.03 5.28
CA THR A 507 -8.86 7.40 5.82
C THR A 507 -7.57 7.93 6.45
N GLY A 508 -6.63 7.04 6.80
CA GLY A 508 -5.29 7.45 7.25
C GLY A 508 -4.36 7.80 6.08
N ASN A 509 -3.24 8.45 6.40
CA ASN A 509 -2.29 8.90 5.38
C ASN A 509 -1.64 7.73 4.64
N VAL A 510 -1.32 7.91 3.36
CA VAL A 510 -0.69 6.90 2.50
C VAL A 510 0.66 7.38 1.99
N ASP A 511 1.74 6.74 2.42
CA ASP A 511 3.11 6.98 1.94
C ASP A 511 3.46 5.93 0.87
N LEU A 512 3.58 6.37 -0.39
CA LEU A 512 3.89 5.50 -1.54
C LEU A 512 5.38 5.15 -1.65
N GLY A 513 6.24 5.67 -0.77
CA GLY A 513 7.68 5.44 -0.82
C GLY A 513 8.36 6.09 -2.04
N SER A 514 9.54 5.57 -2.43
CA SER A 514 10.35 6.11 -3.53
C SER A 514 10.09 5.44 -4.89
N PHE A 515 9.06 4.61 -5.00
CA PHE A 515 8.79 3.78 -6.17
C PHE A 515 7.45 4.15 -6.80
N THR A 516 7.23 3.69 -8.04
CA THR A 516 5.87 3.62 -8.60
C THR A 516 5.10 2.57 -7.81
N SER A 517 4.16 3.06 -7.00
CA SER A 517 3.28 2.23 -6.19
C SER A 517 2.09 1.81 -7.02
N GLN A 518 2.04 0.52 -7.33
CA GLN A 518 0.90 -0.08 -7.96
C GLN A 518 -0.28 -0.20 -6.99
N ILE A 519 -1.46 0.15 -7.46
CA ILE A 519 -2.74 -0.23 -6.88
C ILE A 519 -3.55 -0.95 -7.95
N ARG A 520 -4.12 -2.10 -7.60
CA ARG A 520 -5.07 -2.78 -8.48
C ARG A 520 -6.45 -2.75 -7.87
N VAL A 521 -7.46 -2.39 -8.64
CA VAL A 521 -8.85 -2.39 -8.18
C VAL A 521 -9.68 -3.16 -9.19
N GLY A 522 -10.46 -4.12 -8.73
CA GLY A 522 -11.29 -4.98 -9.56
C GLY A 522 -12.23 -5.85 -8.73
N ASN A 523 -12.89 -6.83 -9.36
CA ASN A 523 -13.74 -7.80 -8.64
C ASN A 523 -13.06 -9.17 -8.50
N GLY A 524 -11.98 -9.43 -9.25
CA GLY A 524 -11.26 -10.71 -9.23
C GLY A 524 -12.07 -11.92 -9.75
N THR A 525 -13.31 -11.70 -10.22
CA THR A 525 -14.22 -12.71 -10.77
C THR A 525 -14.87 -12.21 -12.06
N THR A 526 -15.32 -13.13 -12.91
CA THR A 526 -15.95 -12.83 -14.22
C THR A 526 -17.36 -12.24 -14.13
N SER A 527 -17.93 -12.02 -12.94
CA SER A 527 -19.33 -11.61 -12.79
C SER A 527 -19.54 -10.47 -11.78
N GLY A 528 -19.73 -9.26 -12.31
CA GLY A 528 -20.75 -8.31 -11.85
C GLY A 528 -20.64 -7.71 -10.45
N SER A 529 -19.64 -6.85 -10.23
CA SER A 529 -19.68 -5.58 -9.46
C SER A 529 -18.24 -5.07 -9.35
N ALA A 530 -17.93 -3.95 -10.00
CA ALA A 530 -16.59 -3.36 -9.96
C ALA A 530 -16.22 -2.96 -8.53
N GLY A 531 -15.15 -3.53 -7.97
CA GLY A 531 -14.66 -3.16 -6.65
C GLY A 531 -14.37 -1.66 -6.58
N THR A 532 -14.66 -1.03 -5.44
CA THR A 532 -14.37 0.39 -5.22
C THR A 532 -13.41 0.56 -4.06
N VAL A 533 -12.33 1.31 -4.28
CA VAL A 533 -11.44 1.78 -3.22
C VAL A 533 -11.54 3.29 -3.14
N GLU A 534 -11.66 3.85 -1.96
CA GLU A 534 -11.52 5.28 -1.72
C GLU A 534 -10.30 5.55 -0.86
N ILE A 535 -9.46 6.49 -1.26
CA ILE A 535 -8.39 7.03 -0.44
C ILE A 535 -8.75 8.48 -0.12
N SER A 536 -9.20 8.69 1.12
CA SER A 536 -9.56 10.01 1.65
C SER A 536 -8.50 10.60 2.57
N GLY A 537 -7.57 9.78 3.06
CA GLY A 537 -6.36 10.27 3.71
C GLY A 537 -5.37 10.88 2.72
N ASN A 538 -4.44 11.69 3.21
CA ASN A 538 -3.46 12.36 2.36
C ASN A 538 -2.42 11.36 1.85
N MET A 539 -2.16 11.40 0.55
CA MET A 539 -1.09 10.67 -0.10
C MET A 539 0.20 11.50 -0.11
N SER A 540 1.36 10.83 -0.09
CA SER A 540 2.68 11.49 -0.14
C SER A 540 3.74 10.59 -0.77
N LYS A 541 4.74 11.23 -1.41
CA LYS A 541 5.86 10.60 -2.15
C LYS A 541 5.39 9.70 -3.30
N GLY A 542 6.33 9.20 -4.12
CA GLY A 542 6.15 8.11 -5.09
C GLY A 542 5.11 8.33 -6.21
N ASN A 543 5.14 7.50 -7.25
CA ASN A 543 4.15 7.57 -8.33
C ASN A 543 2.98 6.62 -8.06
N LEU A 544 1.80 6.91 -8.62
CA LEU A 544 0.62 6.06 -8.51
C LEU A 544 0.33 5.37 -9.85
N LEU A 545 0.23 4.05 -9.84
CA LEU A 545 -0.15 3.25 -11.02
C LEU A 545 -1.42 2.45 -10.72
N LEU A 546 -2.53 2.79 -11.38
CA LEU A 546 -3.79 2.06 -11.32
C LEU A 546 -3.86 1.02 -12.45
N GLN A 547 -4.04 -0.25 -12.09
CA GLN A 547 -4.22 -1.35 -13.05
C GLN A 547 -5.45 -2.19 -12.74
N GLY A 548 -6.00 -2.85 -13.76
CA GLY A 548 -6.97 -3.91 -13.58
C GLY A 548 -6.40 -5.10 -12.80
N VAL A 549 -7.29 -5.84 -12.15
CA VAL A 549 -6.96 -7.09 -11.43
C VAL A 549 -7.07 -8.26 -12.41
N PRO A 550 -6.01 -9.07 -12.61
CA PRO A 550 -6.06 -10.27 -13.46
C PRO A 550 -7.14 -11.26 -13.02
N ILE A 551 -7.87 -11.85 -13.97
CA ILE A 551 -8.91 -12.86 -13.70
C ILE A 551 -8.28 -14.27 -13.72
N GLY A 552 -7.54 -14.59 -12.66
CA GLY A 552 -6.84 -15.88 -12.53
C GLY A 552 -5.36 -15.81 -12.94
N ALA A 553 -4.61 -16.89 -12.69
CA ALA A 553 -3.15 -16.88 -12.72
C ALA A 553 -2.51 -16.93 -14.12
N SER A 554 -3.31 -17.02 -15.21
CA SER A 554 -2.83 -17.27 -16.59
C SER A 554 -3.64 -16.56 -17.67
N THR A 555 -4.50 -15.61 -17.32
CA THR A 555 -5.40 -14.96 -18.29
C THR A 555 -4.87 -13.59 -18.73
N THR A 556 -5.15 -13.24 -19.99
CA THR A 556 -5.09 -11.86 -20.50
C THR A 556 -6.31 -11.03 -20.07
N ASP A 557 -7.30 -11.67 -19.44
CA ASP A 557 -8.52 -11.02 -18.99
C ASP A 557 -8.30 -10.31 -17.65
N PHE A 558 -8.75 -9.05 -17.57
CA PHE A 558 -8.68 -8.21 -16.37
C PHE A 558 -10.07 -7.76 -15.94
N SER A 559 -10.27 -7.66 -14.62
CA SER A 559 -11.42 -6.95 -14.04
C SER A 559 -10.97 -5.57 -13.58
N THR A 560 -11.71 -4.53 -13.95
CA THR A 560 -11.42 -3.15 -13.57
C THR A 560 -12.37 -2.68 -12.46
N GLY A 561 -11.93 -1.67 -11.71
CA GLY A 561 -12.61 -1.14 -10.54
C GLY A 561 -12.57 0.38 -10.51
N THR A 562 -13.15 0.98 -9.46
CA THR A 562 -13.08 2.43 -9.24
C THR A 562 -12.14 2.74 -8.08
N LEU A 563 -11.10 3.52 -8.32
CA LEU A 563 -10.30 4.18 -7.29
C LEU A 563 -10.77 5.62 -7.13
N VAL A 564 -11.31 5.97 -5.97
CA VAL A 564 -11.72 7.33 -5.61
C VAL A 564 -10.58 7.99 -4.83
N LEU A 565 -10.11 9.15 -5.27
CA LEU A 565 -9.21 10.00 -4.51
C LEU A 565 -9.97 11.23 -4.00
N SER A 566 -9.97 11.40 -2.68
CA SER A 566 -10.59 12.52 -1.98
C SER A 566 -9.65 13.18 -0.96
N GLY A 567 -8.44 12.67 -0.75
CA GLY A 567 -7.43 13.30 0.11
C GLY A 567 -6.88 14.62 -0.42
N ASN A 568 -6.26 15.41 0.45
CA ASN A 568 -5.49 16.59 0.05
C ASN A 568 -4.03 16.16 -0.20
N ASN A 569 -3.69 15.88 -1.45
CA ASN A 569 -2.47 15.18 -1.80
C ASN A 569 -1.30 16.13 -2.17
N THR A 570 -1.25 17.34 -1.60
CA THR A 570 -0.14 18.29 -1.83
C THR A 570 1.22 17.78 -1.35
N GLY A 571 1.25 16.74 -0.50
CA GLY A 571 2.48 16.03 -0.09
C GLY A 571 3.05 15.11 -1.17
N MET A 572 2.34 14.96 -2.29
CA MET A 572 2.83 14.34 -3.51
C MET A 572 3.65 15.39 -4.28
N THR A 573 4.99 15.35 -4.15
CA THR A 573 5.92 16.30 -4.81
C THR A 573 5.94 16.15 -6.33
N ALA A 574 6.08 17.27 -7.05
CA ALA A 574 5.91 17.57 -8.50
C ALA A 574 6.39 16.59 -9.60
N ALA A 575 6.97 15.43 -9.27
CA ALA A 575 7.32 14.40 -10.25
C ALA A 575 6.32 13.24 -10.25
N ILE A 576 5.06 13.48 -9.81
CA ILE A 576 4.10 12.40 -9.61
C ILE A 576 3.15 12.27 -10.76
N THR A 577 3.39 11.20 -11.47
CA THR A 577 2.59 10.78 -12.59
C THR A 577 1.53 9.77 -12.14
N ALA A 578 0.24 10.09 -12.34
CA ALA A 578 -0.85 9.13 -12.17
C ALA A 578 -1.02 8.34 -13.47
N PHE A 579 -0.75 7.04 -13.44
CA PHE A 579 -0.88 6.17 -14.61
C PHE A 579 -2.13 5.30 -14.48
N LEU A 580 -3.00 5.31 -15.48
CA LEU A 580 -4.12 4.38 -15.59
C LEU A 580 -3.82 3.39 -16.71
N GLY A 581 -3.65 2.12 -16.38
CA GLY A 581 -3.31 1.06 -17.34
C GLY A 581 -1.83 0.64 -17.31
N THR A 582 -1.17 0.51 -18.46
CA THR A 582 0.23 0.02 -18.47
C THR A 582 1.24 1.08 -18.04
N GLY A 583 2.27 0.66 -17.31
CA GLY A 583 3.33 1.52 -16.75
C GLY A 583 4.65 1.52 -17.54
N ALA A 584 4.69 1.08 -18.79
CA ALA A 584 5.94 1.00 -19.56
C ALA A 584 6.41 2.41 -20.00
N VAL A 585 7.29 2.99 -19.17
CA VAL A 585 8.37 3.97 -19.46
C VAL A 585 7.95 5.38 -19.93
N VAL A 586 8.11 6.36 -19.02
CA VAL A 586 8.47 7.76 -19.32
C VAL A 586 9.91 7.93 -18.85
N ALA A 587 10.87 7.95 -19.77
CA ALA A 587 12.26 8.31 -19.47
C ALA A 587 12.87 9.28 -20.50
N ASP A 588 12.12 9.66 -21.52
CA ASP A 588 12.46 10.72 -22.46
C ASP A 588 11.13 11.20 -23.05
N ALA A 589 11.02 12.46 -23.45
CA ALA A 589 9.81 13.09 -24.01
C ALA A 589 9.32 12.45 -25.33
N THR A 590 9.88 11.30 -25.71
CA THR A 590 9.52 10.51 -26.88
C THR A 590 8.89 9.18 -26.42
N CYS A 591 7.56 9.11 -26.51
CA CYS A 591 6.79 7.88 -26.30
C CYS A 591 7.06 6.91 -27.46
N SER A 592 8.10 6.06 -27.36
CA SER A 592 8.40 5.07 -28.40
C SER A 592 7.53 3.82 -28.23
N VAL A 593 6.67 3.59 -29.23
CA VAL A 593 5.81 2.42 -29.42
C VAL A 593 6.60 1.10 -29.46
N ALA A 594 6.62 0.37 -28.35
CA ALA A 594 6.93 -1.06 -28.33
C ALA A 594 5.70 -1.83 -27.85
N ALA A 595 5.34 -2.88 -28.58
CA ALA A 595 4.14 -3.71 -28.41
C ALA A 595 4.12 -4.53 -27.09
N SER A 596 4.06 -3.87 -25.93
CA SER A 596 3.73 -4.53 -24.67
C SER A 596 2.23 -4.79 -24.57
N PRO A 597 1.78 -5.92 -23.97
CA PRO A 597 0.36 -6.20 -23.76
C PRO A 597 -0.30 -5.08 -22.97
N GLU A 598 -1.40 -4.54 -23.49
CA GLU A 598 -2.16 -3.48 -22.85
C GLU A 598 -2.91 -4.07 -21.65
N ILE A 599 -2.66 -3.52 -20.46
CA ILE A 599 -3.34 -3.87 -19.22
C ILE A 599 -4.37 -2.79 -18.97
N PRO A 600 -5.68 -3.09 -19.07
CA PRO A 600 -6.75 -2.14 -18.80
C PRO A 600 -6.57 -1.43 -17.45
N GLY A 601 -6.76 -0.11 -17.45
CA GLY A 601 -6.92 0.67 -16.24
C GLY A 601 -8.37 0.66 -15.77
N GLY A 602 -8.57 1.04 -14.50
CA GLY A 602 -9.91 1.26 -13.96
C GLY A 602 -10.38 2.70 -14.08
N VAL A 603 -11.43 3.02 -13.35
CA VAL A 603 -11.89 4.40 -13.15
C VAL A 603 -11.08 5.02 -12.02
N LEU A 604 -10.35 6.10 -12.30
CA LEU A 604 -9.82 7.01 -11.28
C LEU A 604 -10.81 8.15 -11.09
N GLN A 605 -11.53 8.18 -9.96
CA GLN A 605 -12.49 9.22 -9.64
C GLN A 605 -11.87 10.24 -8.68
N VAL A 606 -11.89 11.52 -9.07
CA VAL A 606 -11.42 12.65 -8.27
C VAL A 606 -12.62 13.43 -7.77
N THR A 607 -12.60 13.73 -6.47
CA THR A 607 -13.71 14.45 -5.81
C THR A 607 -13.29 15.75 -5.12
N ASN A 608 -11.98 16.01 -5.04
CA ASN A 608 -11.41 17.22 -4.44
C ASN A 608 -10.28 17.78 -5.32
N SER A 609 -10.10 19.11 -5.32
CA SER A 609 -9.11 19.84 -6.15
C SER A 609 -7.69 19.30 -6.09
N ASN A 610 -7.21 18.93 -4.90
CA ASN A 610 -5.81 18.54 -4.70
C ASN A 610 -5.62 17.01 -4.70
N ALA A 611 -6.62 16.23 -5.15
CA ALA A 611 -6.57 14.77 -5.00
C ALA A 611 -5.54 14.10 -5.93
N LEU A 612 -5.10 14.77 -7.00
CA LEU A 612 -4.06 14.25 -7.90
C LEU A 612 -2.66 14.76 -7.56
N GLY A 613 -2.52 15.70 -6.62
CA GLY A 613 -1.25 16.38 -6.36
C GLY A 613 -0.87 17.32 -7.51
N ASN A 614 0.45 17.49 -7.72
CA ASN A 614 1.01 18.50 -8.64
C ASN A 614 1.76 17.88 -9.83
N GLY A 615 1.37 16.69 -10.30
CA GLY A 615 2.03 16.07 -11.46
C GLY A 615 1.05 15.45 -12.45
N ASP A 616 1.58 15.12 -13.63
CA ASP A 616 0.83 14.74 -14.82
C ASP A 616 -0.08 13.51 -14.64
N VAL A 617 -1.12 13.44 -15.46
CA VAL A 617 -2.00 12.26 -15.54
C VAL A 617 -1.85 11.60 -16.90
N PHE A 618 -1.58 10.30 -16.90
CA PHE A 618 -1.49 9.48 -18.10
C PHE A 618 -2.58 8.43 -18.09
N ILE A 619 -3.48 8.54 -19.05
CA ILE A 619 -4.57 7.59 -19.28
C ILE A 619 -4.13 6.69 -20.43
N ARG A 620 -3.66 5.48 -20.11
CA ARG A 620 -2.95 4.56 -21.02
C ARG A 620 -3.48 3.13 -20.93
N ALA A 621 -4.75 2.94 -21.27
CA ALA A 621 -5.27 1.64 -21.69
C ALA A 621 -6.78 1.68 -21.98
N GLU A 622 -7.30 0.60 -22.58
CA GLU A 622 -8.72 0.31 -22.67
C GLU A 622 -9.45 0.41 -21.33
N ASN A 623 -10.65 1.00 -21.35
CA ASN A 623 -11.53 1.21 -20.19
C ASN A 623 -10.95 2.06 -19.04
N SER A 624 -9.80 2.70 -19.23
CA SER A 624 -9.21 3.61 -18.24
C SER A 624 -9.96 4.95 -18.22
N THR A 625 -10.53 5.39 -17.11
CA THR A 625 -11.28 6.67 -17.11
C THR A 625 -10.82 7.57 -15.97
N LEU A 626 -10.47 8.81 -16.26
CA LEU A 626 -10.40 9.87 -15.24
C LEU A 626 -11.80 10.47 -15.08
N GLN A 627 -12.41 10.30 -13.90
CA GLN A 627 -13.70 10.86 -13.56
C GLN A 627 -13.56 12.06 -12.63
N LEU A 628 -14.19 13.18 -12.98
CA LEU A 628 -14.28 14.37 -12.12
C LEU A 628 -15.69 14.48 -11.52
N ASN A 629 -15.79 14.58 -10.20
CA ASN A 629 -17.07 14.55 -9.49
C ASN A 629 -17.06 15.44 -8.23
N GLY A 630 -17.59 16.66 -8.31
CA GLY A 630 -17.84 17.48 -7.11
C GLY A 630 -17.36 18.93 -7.13
N GLY A 631 -17.07 19.51 -8.30
CA GLY A 631 -16.59 20.91 -8.38
C GLY A 631 -15.08 21.04 -8.11
N VAL A 632 -14.33 20.06 -8.60
CA VAL A 632 -12.87 19.99 -8.61
C VAL A 632 -12.32 21.21 -9.37
N GLY A 633 -11.70 22.14 -8.66
CA GLY A 633 -11.11 23.36 -9.22
C GLY A 633 -9.59 23.30 -9.31
N ALA A 634 -9.06 23.63 -10.48
CA ALA A 634 -7.68 23.98 -10.84
C ALA A 634 -6.57 23.16 -10.15
N PHE A 635 -6.03 22.18 -10.89
CA PHE A 635 -4.80 21.46 -10.57
C PHE A 635 -3.57 22.34 -10.90
N GLU A 636 -3.53 23.54 -10.32
CA GLU A 636 -2.45 24.50 -10.58
C GLU A 636 -1.15 24.01 -9.95
N ALA A 637 -0.12 23.88 -10.77
CA ALA A 637 1.24 23.86 -10.29
C ALA A 637 1.53 25.16 -9.53
N ASP A 638 2.40 25.03 -8.54
CA ASP A 638 2.92 26.13 -7.74
C ASP A 638 3.31 27.32 -8.64
N LEU A 639 2.99 28.54 -8.20
CA LEU A 639 3.11 29.80 -8.95
C LEU A 639 4.56 30.20 -9.31
N ASN A 640 5.52 29.29 -9.21
CA ASN A 640 6.93 29.48 -9.52
C ASN A 640 7.45 28.32 -10.36
N ILE A 641 7.62 28.61 -11.66
CA ILE A 641 8.30 27.83 -12.71
C ILE A 641 7.40 26.81 -13.45
N GLY A 642 6.69 27.28 -14.46
CA GLY A 642 6.85 26.80 -15.85
C GLY A 642 6.28 25.43 -16.29
N ASP A 643 5.97 24.51 -15.38
CA ASP A 643 5.45 23.18 -15.76
C ASP A 643 4.00 23.06 -15.28
N LEU A 644 3.04 23.19 -16.19
CA LEU A 644 1.63 22.92 -15.93
C LEU A 644 1.40 21.40 -15.78
N VAL A 645 0.40 20.99 -15.00
CA VAL A 645 -0.02 19.57 -14.94
C VAL A 645 -0.68 19.21 -16.26
N ASP A 646 -0.02 18.37 -17.06
CA ASP A 646 -0.56 17.97 -18.36
C ASP A 646 -1.34 16.65 -18.26
N TYR A 647 -2.37 16.54 -19.11
CA TYR A 647 -3.26 15.38 -19.17
C TYR A 647 -3.04 14.64 -20.49
N PHE A 648 -2.32 13.53 -20.43
CA PHE A 648 -1.99 12.70 -21.59
C PHE A 648 -3.05 11.62 -21.77
N ILE A 649 -3.82 11.73 -22.84
CA ILE A 649 -4.85 10.76 -23.22
C ILE A 649 -4.28 9.88 -24.34
N GLN A 650 -3.95 8.64 -23.97
CA GLN A 650 -3.54 7.56 -24.85
C GLN A 650 -4.65 6.50 -24.80
N GLY A 651 -5.84 6.83 -25.29
CA GLY A 651 -6.96 5.90 -25.34
C GLY A 651 -8.37 6.49 -25.68
N ASP A 652 -9.30 5.70 -26.24
CA ASP A 652 -10.69 6.06 -26.59
C ASP A 652 -11.69 5.91 -25.39
N GLY A 653 -12.84 5.26 -25.43
CA GLY A 653 -13.74 5.08 -24.24
C GLY A 653 -14.98 5.96 -24.37
N VAL A 654 -16.23 5.57 -24.06
CA VAL A 654 -16.82 4.73 -22.99
C VAL A 654 -17.89 3.77 -23.57
N GLY A 655 -17.93 2.49 -23.15
CA GLY A 655 -19.16 1.65 -23.08
C GLY A 655 -19.70 0.97 -24.35
N THR A 656 -20.19 -0.27 -24.17
CA THR A 656 -20.40 -1.39 -25.12
C THR A 656 -20.85 -1.07 -26.55
N GLY A 657 -19.87 -0.88 -27.43
CA GLY A 657 -20.03 -0.89 -28.88
C GLY A 657 -18.69 -0.78 -29.60
N GLY A 658 -17.88 -1.84 -29.53
CA GLY A 658 -16.66 -2.09 -30.31
C GLY A 658 -15.65 -0.94 -30.42
N SER A 659 -14.60 -0.97 -29.57
CA SER A 659 -13.41 -0.07 -29.51
C SER A 659 -13.55 1.10 -28.52
N ALA A 660 -13.42 0.82 -27.21
CA ALA A 660 -13.56 1.79 -26.13
C ALA A 660 -12.25 1.87 -25.31
N LEU A 661 -11.36 2.81 -25.65
CA LEU A 661 -10.13 3.09 -24.88
C LEU A 661 -10.27 4.02 -23.63
N GLY A 662 -9.31 4.88 -23.24
CA GLY A 662 -9.42 5.71 -22.01
C GLY A 662 -9.82 7.21 -22.08
N ALA A 663 -10.77 7.67 -21.26
CA ALA A 663 -11.43 8.99 -21.41
C ALA A 663 -11.36 9.91 -20.17
N ILE A 664 -11.59 11.22 -20.37
CA ILE A 664 -11.98 12.15 -19.30
C ILE A 664 -13.50 12.22 -19.22
N ASN A 665 -14.06 11.95 -18.04
CA ASN A 665 -15.50 12.02 -17.78
C ASN A 665 -15.81 12.97 -16.63
N ASN A 666 -16.42 14.11 -16.96
CA ASN A 666 -16.96 15.06 -16.01
C ASN A 666 -18.37 14.63 -15.58
N LEU A 667 -18.44 13.85 -14.50
CA LEU A 667 -19.65 13.20 -14.02
C LEU A 667 -20.64 14.18 -13.37
N ALA A 668 -20.14 15.10 -12.56
CA ALA A 668 -20.97 16.07 -11.86
C ALA A 668 -20.20 17.35 -11.48
N GLY A 669 -20.93 18.47 -11.47
CA GLY A 669 -20.43 19.77 -11.01
C GLY A 669 -19.69 20.55 -12.09
N ASN A 670 -19.23 21.74 -11.69
CA ASN A 670 -18.43 22.62 -12.55
C ASN A 670 -16.96 22.41 -12.20
N ASN A 671 -16.28 21.55 -12.96
CA ASN A 671 -14.88 21.22 -12.72
C ASN A 671 -13.98 22.03 -13.67
N THR A 672 -12.73 22.24 -13.27
CA THR A 672 -11.74 22.96 -14.07
C THR A 672 -10.44 22.16 -14.13
N ILE A 673 -9.94 21.94 -15.34
CA ILE A 673 -8.59 21.42 -15.60
C ILE A 673 -7.69 22.61 -15.96
N ALA A 674 -6.57 22.72 -15.24
CA ALA A 674 -5.47 23.61 -15.56
C ALA A 674 -4.37 22.79 -16.26
N GLY A 675 -3.62 23.39 -17.19
CA GLY A 675 -2.65 22.70 -18.03
C GLY A 675 -3.20 22.22 -19.36
N ASP A 676 -2.40 21.55 -20.17
CA ASP A 676 -2.78 21.12 -21.51
C ASP A 676 -3.40 19.72 -21.52
N ILE A 677 -4.31 19.50 -22.47
CA ILE A 677 -4.80 18.15 -22.78
C ILE A 677 -4.05 17.68 -24.01
N VAL A 678 -3.23 16.65 -23.82
CA VAL A 678 -2.38 16.07 -24.85
C VAL A 678 -3.02 14.81 -25.39
N LEU A 679 -3.46 14.88 -26.64
CA LEU A 679 -3.97 13.74 -27.40
C LEU A 679 -2.76 13.00 -27.97
N VAL A 680 -2.71 11.69 -27.79
CA VAL A 680 -1.58 10.90 -28.26
C VAL A 680 -2.07 9.73 -29.10
N GLU A 681 -1.52 9.63 -30.31
CA GLU A 681 -1.79 8.53 -31.23
C GLU A 681 -1.39 7.17 -30.61
N HIS A 682 -2.27 6.17 -30.75
CA HIS A 682 -2.03 4.83 -30.22
C HIS A 682 -2.27 3.74 -31.27
N ASN A 683 -1.37 2.75 -31.33
CA ASN A 683 -1.55 1.53 -32.11
C ASN A 683 -2.34 0.52 -31.28
N ASN A 684 -3.54 0.13 -31.71
CA ASN A 684 -4.26 -0.94 -31.02
C ASN A 684 -3.59 -2.32 -31.21
N GLU A 685 -4.05 -3.33 -30.45
CA GLU A 685 -3.54 -4.72 -30.54
C GLU A 685 -3.68 -5.34 -31.95
N LEU A 686 -4.56 -4.78 -32.80
CA LEU A 686 -4.79 -5.18 -34.18
C LEU A 686 -3.93 -4.38 -35.20
N GLY A 687 -3.04 -3.49 -34.73
CA GLY A 687 -2.16 -2.67 -35.56
C GLY A 687 -2.86 -1.53 -36.31
N THR A 688 -4.07 -1.16 -35.92
CA THR A 688 -4.79 0.02 -36.42
C THR A 688 -4.49 1.23 -35.52
N LEU A 689 -4.17 2.37 -36.14
CA LEU A 689 -3.99 3.63 -35.44
C LEU A 689 -5.35 4.20 -35.02
N ASN A 690 -5.50 4.52 -33.74
CA ASN A 690 -6.67 5.22 -33.21
C ASN A 690 -6.35 6.72 -33.09
N PHE A 691 -7.27 7.54 -33.63
CA PHE A 691 -7.14 8.99 -33.67
C PHE A 691 -8.20 9.70 -32.83
N SER A 692 -9.16 8.99 -32.21
CA SER A 692 -10.33 9.61 -31.57
C SER A 692 -10.23 9.62 -30.05
N GLN A 693 -10.14 10.80 -29.44
CA GLN A 693 -10.02 10.94 -27.98
C GLN A 693 -11.32 11.52 -27.40
N THR A 694 -11.87 10.92 -26.34
CA THR A 694 -13.19 11.29 -25.83
C THR A 694 -13.13 12.15 -24.56
N ILE A 695 -13.87 13.26 -24.58
CA ILE A 695 -14.26 14.00 -23.38
C ILE A 695 -15.77 13.91 -23.20
N ARG A 696 -16.21 13.36 -22.08
CA ARG A 696 -17.62 13.29 -21.71
C ARG A 696 -17.94 14.32 -20.63
N VAL A 697 -19.00 15.11 -20.84
CA VAL A 697 -19.51 16.03 -19.80
C VAL A 697 -20.99 15.76 -19.60
N GLU A 698 -21.37 15.31 -18.41
CA GLU A 698 -22.75 14.96 -18.10
C GLU A 698 -23.68 16.17 -18.03
N SER A 699 -24.96 15.93 -18.26
CA SER A 699 -26.00 16.97 -18.22
C SER A 699 -26.01 17.69 -16.87
N GLY A 700 -26.20 19.02 -16.89
CA GLY A 700 -26.18 19.84 -15.68
C GLY A 700 -24.79 20.14 -15.11
N SER A 701 -23.72 19.74 -15.81
CA SER A 701 -22.33 19.90 -15.38
C SER A 701 -21.51 20.65 -16.44
N SER A 702 -20.37 21.21 -16.02
CA SER A 702 -19.40 21.83 -16.93
C SER A 702 -17.98 21.38 -16.62
N LEU A 703 -17.17 21.25 -17.67
CA LEU A 703 -15.72 21.08 -17.58
C LEU A 703 -15.06 22.26 -18.28
N ASN A 704 -14.37 23.11 -17.53
CA ASN A 704 -13.61 24.22 -18.09
C ASN A 704 -12.14 23.81 -18.24
N HIS A 705 -11.58 24.06 -19.41
CA HIS A 705 -10.19 23.83 -19.75
C HIS A 705 -9.53 25.17 -20.07
N THR A 706 -8.43 25.49 -19.38
CA THR A 706 -7.74 26.77 -19.55
C THR A 706 -6.53 26.70 -20.49
N GLY A 707 -5.93 25.52 -20.67
CA GLY A 707 -4.82 25.29 -21.60
C GLY A 707 -5.25 25.05 -23.06
N VAL A 708 -4.36 24.45 -23.85
CA VAL A 708 -4.58 24.05 -25.25
C VAL A 708 -4.89 22.55 -25.32
N ILE A 709 -5.55 22.12 -26.38
CA ILE A 709 -5.78 20.69 -26.70
C ILE A 709 -4.98 20.36 -27.95
N PHE A 710 -3.88 19.62 -27.84
CA PHE A 710 -3.00 19.36 -28.98
C PHE A 710 -2.64 17.88 -29.12
N ASP A 711 -2.05 17.54 -30.26
CA ASP A 711 -1.63 16.19 -30.63
C ASP A 711 -0.11 16.06 -30.58
N ALA A 712 0.42 15.06 -29.89
CA ALA A 712 1.86 14.90 -29.67
C ALA A 712 2.58 14.00 -30.69
N SER A 713 2.06 13.78 -31.90
CA SER A 713 2.68 12.87 -32.88
C SER A 713 4.12 13.28 -33.27
N VAL A 714 5.08 12.50 -32.78
CA VAL A 714 6.52 12.68 -33.02
C VAL A 714 6.83 12.36 -34.49
N GLY A 715 7.23 13.35 -35.28
CA GLY A 715 7.85 13.13 -36.61
C GLY A 715 6.99 13.45 -37.85
N SER A 716 5.81 14.03 -37.69
CA SER A 716 5.06 14.64 -38.79
C SER A 716 5.77 15.95 -39.20
N SER A 717 6.68 15.86 -40.17
CA SER A 717 7.33 17.02 -40.82
C SER A 717 6.35 17.92 -41.60
N THR A 718 5.04 17.69 -41.48
CA THR A 718 3.98 18.35 -42.22
C THR A 718 3.11 19.27 -41.37
N GLY A 719 3.30 19.37 -40.05
CA GLY A 719 2.52 20.28 -39.19
C GLY A 719 1.03 19.92 -39.12
N VAL A 720 0.70 18.62 -39.21
CA VAL A 720 -0.67 18.12 -39.24
C VAL A 720 -0.93 17.21 -38.05
N SER A 721 -1.90 17.57 -37.20
CA SER A 721 -2.52 16.65 -36.25
C SER A 721 -3.52 15.75 -36.98
N LEU A 722 -3.54 14.47 -36.61
CA LEU A 722 -4.52 13.50 -37.10
C LEU A 722 -5.60 13.20 -36.06
N SER A 723 -5.40 13.62 -34.81
CA SER A 723 -6.32 13.39 -33.70
C SER A 723 -7.65 14.14 -33.84
N THR A 724 -8.76 13.46 -33.54
CA THR A 724 -10.12 13.99 -33.44
C THR A 724 -10.54 14.05 -31.98
N LEU A 725 -10.97 15.23 -31.52
CA LEU A 725 -11.60 15.39 -30.22
C LEU A 725 -13.08 15.06 -30.32
N VAL A 726 -13.54 14.07 -29.54
CA VAL A 726 -14.94 13.67 -29.46
C VAL A 726 -15.57 14.15 -28.15
N LYS A 727 -16.53 15.07 -28.24
CA LYS A 727 -17.30 15.58 -27.11
C LYS A 727 -18.64 14.85 -27.00
N THR A 728 -18.87 14.16 -25.87
CA THR A 728 -20.14 13.49 -25.56
C THR A 728 -20.78 14.01 -24.26
N GLY A 729 -22.00 13.55 -23.96
CA GLY A 729 -22.77 13.95 -22.78
C GLY A 729 -23.42 15.35 -22.90
N GLY A 730 -24.54 15.57 -22.21
CA GLY A 730 -25.38 16.77 -22.37
C GLY A 730 -24.82 18.07 -21.78
N GLY A 731 -23.70 18.02 -21.05
CA GLY A 731 -23.09 19.19 -20.40
C GLY A 731 -22.15 19.99 -21.29
N GLN A 732 -21.50 20.98 -20.70
CA GLN A 732 -20.65 21.97 -21.38
C GLN A 732 -19.16 21.68 -21.21
N LEU A 733 -18.42 21.61 -22.32
CA LEU A 733 -16.96 21.69 -22.35
C LEU A 733 -16.55 23.12 -22.68
N GLY A 734 -16.04 23.87 -21.70
CA GLY A 734 -15.47 25.20 -21.90
C GLY A 734 -14.00 25.09 -22.28
N VAL A 735 -13.56 25.77 -23.33
CA VAL A 735 -12.17 25.76 -23.83
C VAL A 735 -11.74 27.17 -24.20
N THR A 736 -10.45 27.46 -24.15
CA THR A 736 -9.91 28.72 -24.69
C THR A 736 -9.97 28.74 -26.21
N ARG A 737 -9.64 27.61 -26.86
CA ARG A 737 -9.71 27.36 -28.31
C ARG A 737 -9.59 25.87 -28.61
N VAL A 738 -9.98 25.46 -29.82
CA VAL A 738 -9.79 24.09 -30.32
C VAL A 738 -8.84 24.12 -31.52
N ILE A 739 -7.57 23.84 -31.29
CA ILE A 739 -6.49 23.93 -32.30
C ILE A 739 -5.31 23.07 -31.85
N ALA A 740 -4.49 22.56 -32.79
CA ALA A 740 -3.24 21.89 -32.45
C ALA A 740 -2.06 22.89 -32.37
N THR A 741 -0.97 22.49 -31.73
CA THR A 741 0.30 23.22 -31.69
C THR A 741 1.40 22.39 -32.37
N ASP A 742 2.27 23.03 -33.16
CA ASP A 742 3.42 22.37 -33.77
C ASP A 742 4.54 22.17 -32.73
N VAL A 743 4.80 20.91 -32.37
CA VAL A 743 5.71 20.51 -31.27
C VAL A 743 7.20 20.70 -31.62
N VAL A 744 7.57 20.98 -32.88
CA VAL A 744 8.99 20.94 -33.29
C VAL A 744 9.82 22.17 -32.83
N ASN A 745 9.21 23.23 -32.28
CA ASN A 745 9.95 24.39 -31.76
C ASN A 745 9.72 24.59 -30.25
N THR A 746 10.62 24.06 -29.43
CA THR A 746 10.73 24.29 -27.98
C THR A 746 11.19 25.73 -27.62
N GLY A 747 10.91 26.71 -28.49
CA GLY A 747 11.36 28.10 -28.38
C GLY A 747 10.24 29.10 -28.60
N THR A 748 9.39 29.31 -27.60
CA THR A 748 8.62 30.56 -27.34
C THR A 748 7.74 31.16 -28.46
N THR A 749 7.39 30.44 -29.52
CA THR A 749 6.34 30.89 -30.46
C THR A 749 5.28 29.82 -30.60
N ASP A 750 4.06 30.12 -30.13
CA ASP A 750 2.83 29.33 -30.33
C ASP A 750 2.56 29.17 -31.84
N LEU A 751 3.15 28.14 -32.46
CA LEU A 751 2.95 27.79 -33.86
C LEU A 751 1.63 27.00 -33.96
N ARG A 752 0.56 27.73 -34.26
CA ARG A 752 -0.79 27.20 -34.39
C ARG A 752 -0.92 26.30 -35.62
N ALA A 753 -1.56 25.15 -35.46
CA ALA A 753 -1.79 24.14 -36.49
C ALA A 753 -3.22 23.57 -36.42
N TYR A 754 -3.70 22.94 -37.49
CA TYR A 754 -5.04 22.35 -37.51
C TYR A 754 -5.11 21.06 -36.69
N LEU A 755 -6.10 20.94 -35.80
CA LEU A 755 -6.48 19.67 -35.18
C LEU A 755 -7.12 18.74 -36.23
N GLY A 756 -6.91 17.43 -36.14
CA GLY A 756 -7.47 16.46 -37.10
C GLY A 756 -9.00 16.48 -37.18
N GLY A 757 -9.68 16.75 -36.06
CA GLY A 757 -11.13 16.94 -36.06
C GLY A 757 -11.74 17.36 -34.73
N LEU A 758 -12.96 17.91 -34.81
CA LEU A 758 -13.85 18.13 -33.67
C LEU A 758 -15.21 17.49 -33.94
N ASP A 759 -15.58 16.50 -33.13
CA ASP A 759 -16.88 15.81 -33.20
C ASP A 759 -17.69 16.08 -31.92
N ILE A 760 -18.76 16.89 -32.03
CA ILE A 760 -19.65 17.21 -30.92
C ILE A 760 -20.93 16.38 -31.04
N GLN A 761 -21.00 15.28 -30.29
CA GLN A 761 -22.13 14.35 -30.35
C GLN A 761 -23.29 14.77 -29.44
N ALA A 762 -23.01 15.49 -28.35
CA ALA A 762 -24.02 16.00 -27.43
C ALA A 762 -23.52 17.20 -26.60
N GLY A 763 -24.47 18.00 -26.11
CA GLY A 763 -24.19 19.13 -25.21
C GLY A 763 -23.57 20.32 -25.94
N THR A 764 -22.62 20.99 -25.30
CA THR A 764 -22.00 22.21 -25.84
C THR A 764 -20.49 22.15 -25.72
N VAL A 765 -19.76 22.48 -26.79
CA VAL A 765 -18.38 23.00 -26.69
C VAL A 765 -18.49 24.52 -26.74
N LYS A 766 -17.96 25.20 -25.72
CA LYS A 766 -17.96 26.66 -25.65
C LYS A 766 -16.53 27.17 -25.67
N VAL A 767 -16.22 27.94 -26.71
CA VAL A 767 -14.99 28.74 -26.76
C VAL A 767 -15.19 29.95 -25.86
N ALA A 768 -14.30 30.13 -24.89
CA ALA A 768 -14.36 31.22 -23.94
C ALA A 768 -14.34 32.57 -24.66
N THR A 769 -15.18 33.51 -24.24
CA THR A 769 -15.18 34.86 -24.83
C THR A 769 -13.86 35.54 -24.54
N SER A 770 -13.16 35.96 -25.58
CA SER A 770 -11.90 36.69 -25.49
C SER A 770 -12.12 38.16 -25.16
N THR A 771 -11.06 38.86 -24.74
CA THR A 771 -11.14 40.28 -24.38
C THR A 771 -11.35 41.19 -25.61
N SER A 772 -10.94 40.73 -26.78
CA SER A 772 -11.09 41.42 -28.08
C SER A 772 -11.75 40.47 -29.07
N ASN A 773 -12.66 40.97 -29.91
CA ASN A 773 -13.35 40.10 -30.86
C ASN A 773 -12.36 39.48 -31.85
N ASN A 774 -12.51 38.18 -32.11
CA ASN A 774 -11.61 37.39 -32.97
C ASN A 774 -10.13 37.48 -32.56
N ASP A 775 -9.87 37.51 -31.25
CA ASP A 775 -8.50 37.45 -30.74
C ASP A 775 -7.77 36.25 -31.36
N PRO A 776 -6.60 36.46 -32.02
CA PRO A 776 -5.80 35.38 -32.56
C PRO A 776 -5.61 34.23 -31.55
N ASP A 777 -5.38 34.52 -30.26
CA ASP A 777 -5.13 33.50 -29.22
C ASP A 777 -6.39 32.72 -28.79
N SER A 778 -7.53 32.98 -29.42
CA SER A 778 -8.80 32.26 -29.25
C SER A 778 -9.30 31.58 -30.54
N LEU A 779 -8.51 31.64 -31.62
CA LEU A 779 -8.85 31.01 -32.89
C LEU A 779 -8.92 29.48 -32.75
N SER A 780 -10.04 28.90 -33.18
CA SER A 780 -10.17 27.45 -33.34
C SER A 780 -9.90 27.04 -34.79
N ALA A 781 -9.19 25.93 -35.01
CA ALA A 781 -8.91 25.42 -36.35
C ALA A 781 -8.85 23.90 -36.40
N VAL A 782 -9.64 23.31 -37.31
CA VAL A 782 -9.81 21.86 -37.45
C VAL A 782 -9.80 21.43 -38.92
N LYS A 783 -9.47 20.17 -39.20
CA LYS A 783 -9.56 19.56 -40.55
C LYS A 783 -10.89 18.87 -40.81
N SER A 784 -11.67 18.65 -39.77
CA SER A 784 -13.01 18.10 -39.86
C SER A 784 -13.86 18.61 -38.70
N LEU A 785 -15.13 18.88 -38.96
CA LEU A 785 -16.08 19.35 -37.96
C LEU A 785 -17.39 18.58 -38.11
N ASN A 786 -17.85 17.98 -37.02
CA ASN A 786 -19.18 17.41 -36.90
C ASN A 786 -19.88 17.98 -35.67
N VAL A 787 -21.12 18.44 -35.84
CA VAL A 787 -21.98 18.89 -34.74
C VAL A 787 -23.32 18.18 -34.88
N ALA A 788 -23.57 17.22 -34.00
CA ALA A 788 -24.77 16.40 -34.04
C ALA A 788 -26.05 17.22 -33.79
N ALA A 789 -27.18 16.68 -34.24
CA ALA A 789 -28.49 17.30 -33.99
C ALA A 789 -28.73 17.47 -32.48
N GLY A 790 -28.99 18.70 -32.04
CA GLY A 790 -29.18 19.03 -30.63
C GLY A 790 -27.90 19.45 -29.88
N ALA A 791 -26.72 19.32 -30.49
CA ALA A 791 -25.46 19.81 -29.93
C ALA A 791 -25.14 21.25 -30.34
N LYS A 792 -24.17 21.87 -29.66
CA LYS A 792 -23.73 23.25 -29.92
C LYS A 792 -22.21 23.38 -29.95
N LEU A 793 -21.71 24.11 -30.93
CA LEU A 793 -20.41 24.80 -30.86
C LEU A 793 -20.68 26.28 -30.63
N ASP A 794 -20.47 26.78 -29.42
CA ASP A 794 -20.58 28.20 -29.08
C ASP A 794 -19.21 28.87 -29.22
N LEU A 795 -19.05 29.69 -30.26
CA LEU A 795 -17.78 30.37 -30.55
C LEU A 795 -17.56 31.63 -29.69
N GLY A 796 -18.52 32.04 -28.86
CA GLY A 796 -18.42 33.31 -28.15
C GLY A 796 -18.23 34.46 -29.15
N ASN A 797 -17.18 35.24 -28.99
CA ASN A 797 -16.78 36.32 -29.91
C ASN A 797 -15.56 35.96 -30.77
N ASN A 798 -15.33 34.66 -31.02
CA ASN A 798 -14.12 34.15 -31.65
C ASN A 798 -14.37 33.60 -33.07
N SER A 799 -13.29 33.24 -33.76
CA SER A 799 -13.30 32.70 -35.12
C SER A 799 -13.01 31.19 -35.15
N LEU A 800 -13.45 30.54 -36.22
CA LEU A 800 -13.19 29.14 -36.54
C LEU A 800 -12.73 29.00 -38.00
N VAL A 801 -11.71 28.17 -38.22
CA VAL A 801 -11.27 27.73 -39.56
C VAL A 801 -11.51 26.24 -39.70
N VAL A 802 -12.18 25.83 -40.78
CA VAL A 802 -12.32 24.42 -41.15
C VAL A 802 -11.58 24.19 -42.47
N GLU A 803 -10.41 23.58 -42.37
CA GLU A 803 -9.63 23.12 -43.52
C GLU A 803 -10.25 21.84 -44.05
N TYR A 804 -10.30 21.65 -45.37
CA TYR A 804 -10.91 20.46 -45.94
C TYR A 804 -10.12 19.89 -47.12
N THR A 805 -10.28 18.58 -47.34
CA THR A 805 -9.83 17.92 -48.57
C THR A 805 -11.03 17.38 -49.32
N GLY A 806 -11.07 17.60 -50.65
CA GLY A 806 -12.19 17.16 -51.48
C GLY A 806 -13.32 18.18 -51.53
N SER A 807 -14.56 17.75 -51.26
CA SER A 807 -15.74 18.62 -51.32
C SER A 807 -15.77 19.61 -50.16
N SER A 808 -16.07 20.89 -50.46
CA SER A 808 -16.21 21.90 -49.41
C SER A 808 -17.34 21.56 -48.42
N PRO A 809 -17.08 21.64 -47.10
CA PRO A 809 -18.08 21.47 -46.05
C PRO A 809 -18.91 22.74 -45.79
N ARG A 810 -18.69 23.84 -46.52
CA ARG A 810 -19.32 25.15 -46.27
C ARG A 810 -20.84 25.08 -46.16
N ALA A 811 -21.52 24.38 -47.07
CA ALA A 811 -22.98 24.30 -47.05
C ALA A 811 -23.50 23.61 -45.76
N ALA A 812 -22.77 22.64 -45.23
CA ALA A 812 -23.11 22.00 -43.96
C ALA A 812 -22.86 22.94 -42.77
N ILE A 813 -21.76 23.71 -42.80
CA ILE A 813 -21.44 24.71 -41.77
C ILE A 813 -22.47 25.85 -41.79
N GLU A 814 -22.86 26.35 -42.96
CA GLU A 814 -23.93 27.33 -43.13
C GLU A 814 -25.25 26.85 -42.53
N ALA A 815 -25.66 25.61 -42.81
CA ALA A 815 -26.86 25.04 -42.22
C ALA A 815 -26.77 24.94 -40.69
N LEU A 816 -25.60 24.62 -40.13
CA LEU A 816 -25.39 24.62 -38.68
C LEU A 816 -25.48 26.03 -38.07
N ILE A 817 -25.00 27.05 -38.78
CA ILE A 817 -25.08 28.45 -38.33
C ILE A 817 -26.51 28.97 -38.42
N ASP A 818 -27.22 28.71 -39.53
CA ASP A 818 -28.62 29.12 -39.70
C ASP A 818 -29.54 28.51 -38.63
N ASN A 819 -29.40 27.20 -38.38
CA ASN A 819 -30.13 26.52 -37.30
C ASN A 819 -29.86 27.17 -35.92
N ALA A 820 -28.64 27.65 -35.69
CA ALA A 820 -28.25 28.32 -34.45
C ALA A 820 -28.74 29.78 -34.39
N HIS A 821 -28.73 30.47 -35.53
CA HIS A 821 -29.16 31.86 -35.72
C HIS A 821 -30.60 32.04 -35.26
N ASN A 822 -31.50 31.13 -35.63
CA ASN A 822 -32.90 31.09 -35.16
C ASN A 822 -33.59 32.48 -35.22
N GLY A 823 -33.54 33.12 -36.40
CA GLY A 823 -34.11 34.45 -36.62
C GLY A 823 -33.40 35.58 -35.86
N GLY A 824 -32.10 35.44 -35.56
CA GLY A 824 -31.28 36.43 -34.87
C GLY A 824 -31.23 36.28 -33.35
N ALA A 825 -31.90 35.27 -32.79
CA ALA A 825 -31.90 35.00 -31.35
C ALA A 825 -30.61 34.31 -30.86
N TRP A 826 -29.86 33.65 -31.75
CA TRP A 826 -28.59 32.96 -31.45
C TRP A 826 -28.67 31.93 -30.31
N ASN A 827 -29.84 31.31 -30.14
CA ASN A 827 -30.10 30.33 -29.09
C ASN A 827 -30.42 28.92 -29.63
N GLY A 828 -30.37 28.73 -30.95
CA GLY A 828 -30.58 27.44 -31.61
C GLY A 828 -29.43 26.45 -31.39
N ASN A 829 -29.53 25.29 -32.05
CA ASN A 829 -28.50 24.25 -32.06
C ASN A 829 -27.63 24.37 -33.31
N GLY A 830 -26.41 23.83 -33.30
CA GLY A 830 -25.44 23.98 -34.38
C GLY A 830 -24.25 24.88 -33.98
N ILE A 831 -23.76 25.71 -34.89
CA ILE A 831 -22.63 26.62 -34.63
C ILE A 831 -23.20 27.98 -34.23
N THR A 832 -23.14 28.31 -32.95
CA THR A 832 -23.75 29.50 -32.35
C THR A 832 -22.71 30.48 -31.82
N THR A 833 -23.16 31.69 -31.48
CA THR A 833 -22.40 32.68 -30.72
C THR A 833 -23.22 33.16 -29.53
N SER A 834 -22.69 33.00 -28.32
CA SER A 834 -23.25 33.63 -27.12
C SER A 834 -23.06 35.15 -27.06
N SER A 835 -22.38 35.74 -28.04
CA SER A 835 -22.18 37.20 -28.19
C SER A 835 -23.00 37.81 -29.34
N GLY A 836 -23.77 36.99 -30.07
CA GLY A 836 -24.65 37.45 -31.16
C GLY A 836 -25.94 38.11 -30.67
N ASN A 837 -26.61 38.82 -31.57
CA ASN A 837 -27.95 39.38 -31.36
C ASN A 837 -28.63 39.61 -32.72
N ALA A 838 -29.87 40.07 -32.75
CA ALA A 838 -30.65 40.15 -33.98
C ALA A 838 -30.33 41.33 -34.92
N SER A 839 -29.37 42.21 -34.58
CA SER A 839 -29.18 43.47 -35.32
C SER A 839 -27.74 43.89 -35.52
N ASN A 840 -26.84 43.53 -34.60
CA ASN A 840 -25.48 44.05 -34.58
C ASN A 840 -24.45 42.98 -34.88
N PHE A 841 -24.51 41.83 -34.22
CA PHE A 841 -23.44 40.82 -34.24
C PHE A 841 -23.95 39.45 -34.63
N ALA A 842 -23.16 38.77 -35.45
CA ALA A 842 -23.46 37.49 -36.05
C ALA A 842 -22.18 36.66 -36.25
N LEU A 843 -22.35 35.37 -36.58
CA LEU A 843 -21.30 34.59 -37.23
C LEU A 843 -21.48 34.69 -38.73
N GLY A 844 -20.47 35.22 -39.43
CA GLY A 844 -20.40 35.18 -40.88
C GLY A 844 -19.59 33.97 -41.36
N VAL A 845 -19.91 33.46 -42.54
CA VAL A 845 -19.27 32.27 -43.12
C VAL A 845 -18.93 32.48 -44.60
N ALA A 846 -17.72 32.11 -45.00
CA ALA A 846 -17.26 32.23 -46.39
C ALA A 846 -16.26 31.13 -46.73
N GLU A 847 -16.19 30.76 -48.02
CA GLU A 847 -14.94 30.14 -48.50
C GLU A 847 -13.85 31.18 -48.42
N ILE A 848 -12.62 30.78 -48.13
CA ILE A 848 -11.47 31.69 -48.20
C ILE A 848 -11.34 32.35 -49.58
N THR A 849 -11.71 31.63 -50.65
CA THR A 849 -11.72 32.13 -52.03
C THR A 849 -12.81 33.17 -52.32
N ASP A 850 -13.81 33.31 -51.45
CA ASP A 850 -14.79 34.40 -51.50
C ASP A 850 -14.30 35.69 -50.80
N THR A 851 -13.16 35.62 -50.10
CA THR A 851 -12.60 36.73 -49.30
C THR A 851 -11.33 37.30 -49.93
N THR A 852 -10.77 38.37 -49.32
CA THR A 852 -9.46 38.91 -49.70
C THR A 852 -8.30 38.28 -48.92
N PHE A 853 -8.57 37.38 -47.97
CA PHE A 853 -7.53 36.73 -47.18
C PHE A 853 -6.74 35.74 -48.04
N SER A 854 -5.40 35.85 -48.02
CA SER A 854 -4.51 34.93 -48.72
C SER A 854 -3.27 34.64 -47.88
N GLY A 855 -2.88 33.38 -47.78
CA GLY A 855 -1.67 32.90 -47.09
C GLY A 855 -1.76 32.86 -45.56
N SER A 856 -2.51 33.76 -44.90
CA SER A 856 -2.74 33.70 -43.46
C SER A 856 -4.08 34.31 -43.03
N TYR A 857 -4.71 33.71 -42.02
CA TYR A 857 -5.90 34.21 -41.34
C TYR A 857 -5.68 34.19 -39.83
N LEU A 858 -5.70 35.37 -39.18
CA LEU A 858 -5.49 35.53 -37.73
C LEU A 858 -4.23 34.82 -37.19
N GLY A 859 -3.15 34.79 -37.98
CA GLY A 859 -1.87 34.16 -37.62
C GLY A 859 -1.79 32.66 -37.93
N LEU A 860 -2.86 32.03 -38.40
CA LEU A 860 -2.86 30.66 -38.92
C LEU A 860 -2.55 30.67 -40.42
N PRO A 861 -1.62 29.84 -40.93
CA PRO A 861 -1.45 29.62 -42.36
C PRO A 861 -2.71 28.99 -42.97
N VAL A 862 -3.20 29.57 -44.07
CA VAL A 862 -4.41 29.11 -44.79
C VAL A 862 -4.13 29.08 -46.29
N ASP A 863 -4.72 28.14 -47.02
CA ASP A 863 -4.64 28.03 -48.48
C ASP A 863 -6.01 28.27 -49.14
N THR A 864 -6.28 27.68 -50.31
CA THR A 864 -7.57 27.86 -51.01
C THR A 864 -8.68 26.91 -50.54
N THR A 865 -8.42 25.99 -49.62
CA THR A 865 -9.36 24.94 -49.16
C THR A 865 -9.78 25.08 -47.70
N ALA A 866 -10.13 26.31 -47.30
CA ALA A 866 -10.63 26.61 -45.97
C ALA A 866 -12.00 27.30 -45.98
N VAL A 867 -12.87 26.89 -45.06
CA VAL A 867 -14.09 27.62 -44.70
C VAL A 867 -13.80 28.47 -43.46
N LEU A 868 -14.07 29.77 -43.55
CA LEU A 868 -13.90 30.72 -42.46
C LEU A 868 -15.24 30.99 -41.81
N VAL A 869 -15.30 30.87 -40.49
CA VAL A 869 -16.41 31.35 -39.66
C VAL A 869 -15.86 32.45 -38.75
N ARG A 870 -16.43 33.65 -38.84
CA ARG A 870 -15.94 34.85 -38.14
C ARG A 870 -17.05 35.49 -37.33
N PHE A 871 -16.77 35.85 -36.08
CA PHE A 871 -17.66 36.74 -35.35
C PHE A 871 -17.57 38.15 -35.95
N THR A 872 -18.65 38.63 -36.54
CA THR A 872 -18.66 39.91 -37.25
C THR A 872 -19.98 40.65 -37.09
N ARG A 873 -20.12 41.81 -37.76
CA ARG A 873 -21.37 42.55 -37.86
C ARG A 873 -22.21 42.07 -39.03
N TYR A 874 -23.53 42.16 -38.89
CA TYR A 874 -24.42 41.97 -40.03
C TYR A 874 -24.05 42.94 -41.15
N GLY A 875 -23.87 42.43 -42.36
CA GLY A 875 -23.47 43.22 -43.52
C GLY A 875 -21.98 43.22 -43.81
N ASP A 876 -21.12 42.66 -42.97
CA ASP A 876 -19.71 42.36 -43.34
C ASP A 876 -19.67 41.02 -44.11
N VAL A 877 -19.89 41.07 -45.42
CA VAL A 877 -20.09 39.88 -46.26
C VAL A 877 -18.76 39.30 -46.74
N ASN A 878 -17.72 40.13 -46.82
CA ASN A 878 -16.37 39.71 -47.20
C ASN A 878 -15.49 39.30 -45.99
N LEU A 879 -16.01 39.44 -44.77
CA LEU A 879 -15.38 39.11 -43.49
C LEU A 879 -14.13 39.95 -43.17
N ASP A 880 -14.02 41.16 -43.74
CA ASP A 880 -12.87 42.06 -43.52
C ASP A 880 -12.89 42.79 -42.17
N GLY A 881 -13.95 42.58 -41.38
CA GLY A 881 -14.14 43.13 -40.03
C GLY A 881 -14.85 44.49 -40.01
N THR A 882 -15.21 45.06 -41.17
CA THR A 882 -15.92 46.35 -41.28
C THR A 882 -16.99 46.34 -42.35
N THR A 883 -18.25 46.55 -41.96
CA THR A 883 -19.37 46.72 -42.90
C THR A 883 -19.25 48.02 -43.69
N ASN A 884 -18.94 47.97 -44.98
CA ASN A 884 -18.63 49.12 -45.82
C ASN A 884 -19.22 49.04 -47.25
N ILE A 885 -18.75 49.92 -48.16
CA ILE A 885 -19.26 50.00 -49.53
C ILE A 885 -18.91 48.77 -50.38
N GLY A 886 -17.81 48.09 -50.07
CA GLY A 886 -17.43 46.82 -50.67
C GLY A 886 -18.50 45.75 -50.43
N ASP A 887 -19.04 45.70 -49.23
CA ASP A 887 -20.11 44.76 -48.88
C ASP A 887 -21.42 45.08 -49.61
N PHE A 888 -21.81 46.36 -49.68
CA PHE A 888 -23.00 46.77 -50.43
C PHE A 888 -22.88 46.45 -51.93
N ALA A 889 -21.68 46.54 -52.50
CA ALA A 889 -21.44 46.17 -53.88
C ALA A 889 -21.65 44.67 -54.11
N ILE A 890 -21.20 43.82 -53.18
CA ILE A 890 -21.41 42.37 -53.24
C ILE A 890 -22.90 42.03 -53.07
N LEU A 891 -23.56 42.58 -52.05
CA LEU A 891 -24.99 42.39 -51.83
C LEU A 891 -25.81 42.89 -53.02
N GLY A 892 -25.51 44.09 -53.52
CA GLY A 892 -26.21 44.70 -54.65
C GLY A 892 -26.03 43.93 -55.95
N ALA A 893 -24.87 43.32 -56.18
CA ALA A 893 -24.61 42.48 -57.35
C ALA A 893 -25.43 41.17 -57.35
N ASN A 894 -25.84 40.70 -56.17
CA ASN A 894 -26.62 39.48 -55.99
C ASN A 894 -28.06 39.76 -55.55
N PHE A 895 -28.53 41.01 -55.63
CA PHE A 895 -29.86 41.38 -55.15
C PHE A 895 -30.97 40.62 -55.88
N ASN A 896 -31.93 40.09 -55.12
CA ASN A 896 -33.06 39.28 -55.59
C ASN A 896 -32.64 37.94 -56.24
N THR A 897 -31.50 37.38 -55.84
CA THR A 897 -31.09 36.00 -56.15
C THR A 897 -31.02 35.16 -54.88
N PRO A 898 -31.06 33.81 -54.99
CA PRO A 898 -30.66 32.95 -53.88
C PRO A 898 -29.27 33.35 -53.39
N GLY A 899 -29.09 33.38 -52.07
CA GLY A 899 -27.90 33.94 -51.44
C GLY A 899 -27.27 33.02 -50.41
N ARG A 900 -26.03 33.33 -50.09
CA ARG A 900 -25.31 32.91 -48.87
C ARG A 900 -24.67 34.15 -48.27
N TRP A 901 -24.09 34.04 -47.08
CA TRP A 901 -23.42 35.16 -46.39
C TRP A 901 -22.44 35.90 -47.32
N ALA A 902 -21.51 35.17 -47.95
CA ALA A 902 -20.50 35.73 -48.84
C ALA A 902 -21.05 36.39 -50.13
N THR A 903 -22.34 36.19 -50.45
CA THR A 903 -23.01 36.85 -51.58
C THR A 903 -24.05 37.88 -51.13
N GLY A 904 -24.21 38.13 -49.83
CA GLY A 904 -25.07 39.19 -49.30
C GLY A 904 -26.32 38.75 -48.54
N ASP A 905 -26.55 37.45 -48.32
CA ASP A 905 -27.63 36.96 -47.43
C ASP A 905 -27.09 36.87 -46.00
N VAL A 906 -27.27 37.95 -45.24
CA VAL A 906 -26.70 38.10 -43.88
C VAL A 906 -27.70 37.72 -42.79
N ASN A 907 -28.97 37.49 -43.13
CA ASN A 907 -29.98 37.01 -42.19
C ASN A 907 -30.25 35.50 -42.29
N TYR A 908 -29.59 34.80 -43.24
CA TYR A 908 -29.72 33.36 -43.49
C TYR A 908 -31.12 32.94 -43.96
N ASP A 909 -31.89 33.83 -44.60
CA ASP A 909 -33.24 33.50 -45.11
C ASP A 909 -33.22 32.81 -46.50
N GLY A 910 -32.03 32.64 -47.08
CA GLY A 910 -31.77 31.97 -48.36
C GLY A 910 -31.87 32.89 -49.58
N SER A 911 -32.18 34.18 -49.40
CA SER A 911 -32.37 35.14 -50.51
C SER A 911 -31.77 36.50 -50.20
N VAL A 912 -30.92 37.02 -51.09
CA VAL A 912 -30.38 38.38 -50.93
C VAL A 912 -31.46 39.41 -51.23
N ASN A 913 -31.95 40.13 -50.22
CA ASN A 913 -33.09 41.02 -50.36
C ASN A 913 -33.00 42.31 -49.51
N ILE A 914 -34.12 43.01 -49.35
CA ILE A 914 -34.18 44.27 -48.61
C ILE A 914 -33.93 44.09 -47.10
N GLY A 915 -34.21 42.90 -46.56
CA GLY A 915 -33.89 42.51 -45.19
C GLY A 915 -32.39 42.59 -44.94
N ASP A 916 -31.58 42.08 -45.86
CA ASP A 916 -30.12 42.13 -45.79
C ASP A 916 -29.57 43.54 -45.92
N PHE A 917 -30.08 44.33 -46.89
CA PHE A 917 -29.66 45.73 -47.04
C PHE A 917 -29.98 46.55 -45.79
N SER A 918 -31.10 46.25 -45.12
CA SER A 918 -31.49 46.95 -43.89
C SER A 918 -30.52 46.65 -42.74
N LEU A 919 -30.07 45.40 -42.61
CA LEU A 919 -29.08 45.00 -41.60
C LEU A 919 -27.69 45.56 -41.92
N LEU A 920 -27.28 45.55 -43.19
CA LEU A 920 -26.04 46.18 -43.65
C LEU A 920 -26.07 47.69 -43.40
N ALA A 921 -27.14 48.37 -43.77
CA ALA A 921 -27.30 49.81 -43.57
C ALA A 921 -27.27 50.20 -42.09
N ALA A 922 -27.88 49.38 -41.22
CA ALA A 922 -27.85 49.59 -39.77
C ALA A 922 -26.43 49.46 -39.17
N ASN A 923 -25.53 48.72 -39.82
CA ASN A 923 -24.16 48.51 -39.40
C ASN A 923 -23.12 49.26 -40.26
N PHE A 924 -23.55 50.08 -41.21
CA PHE A 924 -22.66 50.70 -42.19
C PHE A 924 -21.59 51.58 -41.52
N ASN A 925 -20.34 51.40 -41.95
CA ASN A 925 -19.14 52.05 -41.42
C ASN A 925 -18.84 51.72 -39.93
N LEU A 926 -19.41 50.63 -39.41
CA LEU A 926 -19.08 50.09 -38.09
C LEU A 926 -18.18 48.86 -38.24
N SER A 927 -17.26 48.69 -37.28
CA SER A 927 -16.38 47.52 -37.20
C SER A 927 -16.83 46.60 -36.07
N ALA A 928 -16.54 45.31 -36.22
CA ALA A 928 -16.67 44.33 -35.15
C ALA A 928 -15.71 44.58 -33.97
N GLY A 929 -14.72 45.48 -34.09
CA GLY A 929 -13.82 45.83 -32.99
C GLY A 929 -12.68 44.83 -32.76
N ASP A 930 -12.27 44.14 -33.82
CA ASP A 930 -11.26 43.06 -33.85
C ASP A 930 -9.81 43.54 -34.06
N GLY A 931 -9.58 44.85 -34.13
CA GLY A 931 -8.24 45.43 -34.12
C GLY A 931 -7.36 45.17 -35.36
N MET A 932 -7.90 44.60 -36.44
CA MET A 932 -7.13 44.41 -37.68
C MET A 932 -6.68 45.78 -38.23
N ALA A 933 -5.36 45.98 -38.34
CA ALA A 933 -4.76 47.25 -38.67
C ALA A 933 -5.30 47.78 -40.01
N ARG A 934 -5.85 49.00 -39.98
CA ARG A 934 -6.27 49.72 -41.18
C ARG A 934 -5.05 49.91 -42.07
N SER A 935 -5.06 49.37 -43.29
CA SER A 935 -4.25 49.97 -44.35
C SER A 935 -4.81 51.36 -44.58
N ALA A 936 -4.15 52.38 -44.02
CA ALA A 936 -4.49 53.76 -44.31
C ALA A 936 -4.39 53.93 -45.83
N VAL A 937 -5.54 54.14 -46.48
CA VAL A 937 -5.58 54.59 -47.86
C VAL A 937 -4.68 55.82 -47.94
N PRO A 938 -3.66 55.86 -48.82
CA PRO A 938 -2.83 57.04 -48.96
C PRO A 938 -3.72 58.25 -49.22
N GLU A 939 -3.72 59.21 -48.29
CA GLU A 939 -4.40 60.48 -48.48
C GLU A 939 -3.87 61.09 -49.79
N PRO A 940 -4.74 61.59 -50.69
CA PRO A 940 -4.28 62.13 -51.96
C PRO A 940 -3.30 63.28 -51.69
N ALA A 941 -2.01 63.06 -51.99
CA ALA A 941 -0.98 64.10 -51.93
C ALA A 941 -1.36 65.34 -52.77
N SER A 942 -2.33 65.21 -53.68
CA SER A 942 -2.95 66.28 -54.46
C SER A 942 -3.67 67.35 -53.63
N LEU A 943 -4.25 67.04 -52.47
CA LEU A 943 -4.87 68.07 -51.60
C LEU A 943 -3.83 68.91 -50.87
N SER A 944 -2.75 68.29 -50.41
CA SER A 944 -1.60 68.97 -49.80
C SER A 944 -0.83 69.83 -50.82
N LEU A 945 -0.71 69.36 -52.08
CA LEU A 945 -0.15 70.13 -53.19
C LEU A 945 -1.05 71.30 -53.63
N LEU A 946 -2.38 71.15 -53.61
CA LEU A 946 -3.30 72.27 -53.86
C LEU A 946 -3.23 73.32 -52.74
N GLY A 947 -3.09 72.89 -51.49
CA GLY A 947 -2.89 73.77 -50.34
C GLY A 947 -1.58 74.58 -50.44
N LEU A 948 -0.48 73.93 -50.83
CA LEU A 948 0.82 74.60 -51.06
C LEU A 948 0.81 75.53 -52.28
N ALA A 949 0.13 75.16 -53.37
CA ALA A 949 -0.06 76.04 -54.53
C ALA A 949 -0.95 77.25 -54.20
N GLY A 950 -1.99 77.06 -53.39
CA GLY A 950 -2.85 78.15 -52.87
C GLY A 950 -2.07 79.13 -51.98
N MET A 951 -1.18 78.61 -51.12
CA MET A 951 -0.30 79.46 -50.30
C MET A 951 0.77 80.20 -51.13
N GLY A 952 1.24 79.62 -52.23
CA GLY A 952 2.14 80.27 -53.19
C GLY A 952 1.49 81.44 -53.95
N LEU A 953 0.20 81.31 -54.29
CA LEU A 953 -0.59 82.36 -54.96
C LEU A 953 -1.00 83.49 -54.00
N ALA A 954 -1.24 83.17 -52.72
CA ALA A 954 -1.52 84.18 -51.69
C ALA A 954 -0.30 85.07 -51.34
N ARG A 955 0.92 84.61 -51.62
CA ARG A 955 2.17 85.37 -51.35
C ARG A 955 2.51 86.40 -52.44
N ARG A 956 1.74 86.51 -53.53
CA ARG A 956 1.93 87.48 -54.63
C ARG A 956 1.11 88.76 -54.54
N ARG A 957 0.42 89.02 -53.42
CA ARG A 957 -0.27 90.31 -53.14
C ARG A 957 0.30 91.00 -51.89
N ARG A 958 1.54 91.49 -52.01
CA ARG A 958 2.03 92.72 -51.37
C ARG A 958 3.08 93.35 -52.30
N ALA A 959 2.62 94.30 -53.11
CA ALA A 959 3.25 95.62 -53.20
C ALA A 959 2.43 96.53 -52.27
#